data_AF-A0AAV0JEV4-F1
#
_entry.id   AF-A0AAV0JEV4-F1
#
_cell.length_a   1.000
_cell.length_b   1.000
_cell.length_c   1.000
_cell.angle_alpha   90.00
_cell.angle_beta   90.00
_cell.angle_gamma   90.00
#
_symmetry.space_group_name_H-M   'P 1'
#
loop_
_entity.id
_entity.type
_entity.pdbx_description
1 polymer ?
#
loop_
_entity_poly.entity_id
_entity_poly.type
_entity_poly.pdbx_seq_one_letter_code
_entity_poly.pdbx_strand_id
1 'polypeptide(L)'
;KKIEKIPRRNISNLPLLFFLSLTASLACAHGFSTQTRSLDLPPKPSHIPSSPSSSLSRCYSCDLYLQRESKRIKQQKSRTKMVYYTISGIRLPCVPSVHHSSRRNSSSVAGNATTALSFPLRKHSLSRKIVAGSSSYDSEASNLTTTKSGKVLVPGGGSSSPTNVLVPGAKPSSSIDQLETSDIVSEDSKVIHEVPESSAMVGVTGMEVLNEQEKIAVLPGTRDKTDKRTVPPPGAGQRIYDIDPILSGFRQHLDYRYSQYKRIRAEIDKCEGGLEQFSRGYEKFGFIRSETGITYREWAPGATSAALIGDFNNWNPNADVMARNEFGVWEIFLPNNADGSPPIPHGSRVKIRMDTPSGLKDSIPAWIKFAVQAPGEIPYNGIYYDPPEEEKHVFKHPQPKKPKSLRIYESHVGMSSTEPKINTYANFRDEVLPRIKKLGYNAVQIMAIQEHSYYASFGYHVTNFFAPSSRFGTPDDLKSLIDKAHELGLLVLMDIVHSHASNNTLDGLNMFDGTDSHYFHSGSRGHHWMWDSRLFNYGSWEVVRYLLSNARWWLDEYKFDGFRFDGVTSMMYTHHGLQMTFTGNYNEYFGFATDVDAVVYLMLVNDLIHGLFPEAVSIGEDVSGMPTFCVPIEDGGVGFDYRLHMAVADKWIELLQKRDEDWRMGDIVHTLTNRRWLEKCVSYAESHDQALVGDKTIAFWLMDKDMYDFMALDRPATPLIDRGIALHKMIRLITMALGGEGYLNFMGNEFGHPEWIDFPRGEQHLPNGKVVPGNNNSFDKCRRRFDLGDAEYLRYHGLQEFDRAMHHLEGTYGFMTDIHQYISRKDEGDRVIVFERGNLVFVFNFHWNKSYSDYRIGCHKTGKYKIVLDSDDALFGGFDRLDHNAEYFTFDGWYDDRPRSIMVYAPARTAVVYALVEDKPQSAPLEIESAAASVKHVEPEPEAPEAAAELDAASELVQS
;
A
#
# COMPACT_ATOMS: atom_id res chain seq x y z
N LYS A 1 -68.66 4.53 24.02
CA LYS A 1 -69.25 3.74 25.13
C LYS A 1 -68.13 3.37 26.11
N LYS A 2 -68.14 3.88 27.36
CA LYS A 2 -67.23 3.56 28.51
C LYS A 2 -65.71 3.86 28.30
N ILE A 3 -64.92 4.50 29.19
CA ILE A 3 -64.95 4.83 30.66
C ILE A 3 -64.56 3.59 31.52
N GLU A 4 -63.46 3.52 32.30
CA GLU A 4 -62.46 4.49 32.83
C GLU A 4 -61.05 3.79 32.97
N LYS A 5 -60.00 4.07 33.79
CA LYS A 5 -59.73 4.95 34.97
C LYS A 5 -58.21 5.27 35.16
N ILE A 6 -57.88 6.15 36.11
CA ILE A 6 -56.52 6.56 36.60
C ILE A 6 -56.68 7.19 38.03
N PRO A 7 -55.64 7.68 38.79
CA PRO A 7 -54.16 7.59 38.75
C PRO A 7 -53.50 7.37 40.18
N ARG A 8 -52.21 7.75 40.37
CA ARG A 8 -51.51 8.20 41.64
C ARG A 8 -50.94 7.10 42.60
N ARG A 9 -49.92 7.34 43.48
CA ARG A 9 -49.18 8.56 43.94
C ARG A 9 -47.84 8.25 44.69
N ASN A 10 -46.85 9.18 44.64
CA ASN A 10 -45.89 9.58 45.73
C ASN A 10 -44.89 8.54 46.34
N ILE A 11 -43.78 8.86 47.06
CA ILE A 11 -43.07 10.13 47.43
C ILE A 11 -41.53 9.90 47.61
N SER A 12 -40.74 10.97 47.83
CA SER A 12 -39.27 11.04 47.94
C SER A 12 -38.64 10.67 49.31
N ASN A 13 -37.35 10.28 49.35
CA ASN A 13 -36.25 11.08 49.97
C ASN A 13 -34.83 10.42 49.95
N LEU A 14 -33.81 11.25 50.19
CA LEU A 14 -32.36 10.99 50.40
C LEU A 14 -32.06 10.46 51.84
N PRO A 15 -30.81 10.09 52.28
CA PRO A 15 -29.50 10.68 51.92
C PRO A 15 -28.26 9.73 51.80
N LEU A 16 -27.07 10.34 51.66
CA LEU A 16 -25.71 9.75 51.58
C LEU A 16 -25.14 9.28 52.94
N LEU A 17 -24.14 8.38 52.90
CA LEU A 17 -22.83 8.38 53.61
C LEU A 17 -22.12 7.02 53.34
N PHE A 18 -20.99 6.93 52.62
CA PHE A 18 -19.58 7.09 53.07
C PHE A 18 -19.11 6.17 54.23
N PHE A 19 -18.29 5.13 53.96
CA PHE A 19 -16.85 5.06 54.32
C PHE A 19 -16.13 3.77 53.83
N LEU A 20 -14.79 3.74 53.94
CA LEU A 20 -13.88 2.63 53.58
C LEU A 20 -13.43 1.80 54.81
N SER A 21 -13.10 0.51 54.61
CA SER A 21 -11.93 -0.22 55.20
C SER A 21 -11.91 -1.66 54.66
N LEU A 22 -10.89 -2.19 53.97
CA LEU A 22 -9.51 -2.60 54.37
C LEU A 22 -9.39 -3.90 55.21
N THR A 23 -9.00 -4.99 54.53
CA THR A 23 -8.04 -6.08 54.90
C THR A 23 -8.12 -6.86 56.24
N ALA A 24 -8.14 -8.21 56.12
CA ALA A 24 -7.08 -9.17 56.60
C ALA A 24 -7.53 -10.45 57.37
N SER A 25 -7.12 -11.60 56.81
CA SER A 25 -6.45 -12.75 57.48
C SER A 25 -7.16 -13.89 58.27
N LEU A 26 -6.68 -15.10 57.91
CA LEU A 26 -6.45 -16.35 58.68
C LEU A 26 -7.59 -17.33 59.08
N ALA A 27 -7.66 -18.42 58.30
CA ALA A 27 -7.40 -19.82 58.70
C ALA A 27 -8.19 -20.55 59.82
N CYS A 28 -8.49 -21.82 59.55
CA CYS A 28 -8.74 -22.87 60.56
C CYS A 28 -8.11 -24.21 60.08
N ALA A 29 -7.85 -25.17 60.98
CA ALA A 29 -6.81 -26.20 60.79
C ALA A 29 -7.19 -27.63 61.29
N HIS A 30 -6.18 -28.53 61.37
CA HIS A 30 -6.16 -30.00 61.64
C HIS A 30 -6.14 -30.82 60.33
N GLY A 31 -5.41 -31.94 60.19
CA GLY A 31 -4.60 -32.77 61.11
C GLY A 31 -4.74 -34.25 60.64
N PHE A 32 -3.76 -35.16 60.68
CA PHE A 32 -2.60 -35.35 61.56
C PHE A 32 -1.57 -36.33 60.91
N SER A 33 -0.30 -36.31 61.37
CA SER A 33 0.64 -37.47 61.48
C SER A 33 1.12 -38.28 60.24
N THR A 34 2.38 -38.76 60.12
CA THR A 34 3.62 -38.49 60.90
C THR A 34 4.90 -38.89 60.13
N GLN A 35 5.99 -38.10 60.30
CA GLN A 35 7.41 -38.50 60.45
C GLN A 35 8.09 -39.44 59.41
N THR A 36 8.99 -38.96 58.52
CA THR A 36 10.48 -38.73 58.67
C THR A 36 11.34 -40.02 58.54
N ARG A 37 12.60 -40.03 58.05
CA ARG A 37 13.60 -38.99 57.68
C ARG A 37 14.76 -39.59 56.86
N SER A 38 15.45 -38.80 56.00
CA SER A 38 16.90 -38.94 55.58
C SER A 38 17.38 -40.25 54.89
N LEU A 39 18.47 -40.32 54.10
CA LEU A 39 19.41 -39.36 53.47
C LEU A 39 20.15 -40.05 52.27
N ASP A 40 20.90 -39.27 51.50
CA ASP A 40 22.11 -39.61 50.69
C ASP A 40 22.15 -40.67 49.55
N LEU A 41 22.22 -40.12 48.32
CA LEU A 41 23.27 -40.32 47.29
C LEU A 41 23.45 -41.67 46.51
N PRO A 42 24.16 -41.68 45.34
CA PRO A 42 23.99 -42.69 44.27
C PRO A 42 25.23 -43.60 44.04
N PRO A 43 25.25 -44.55 43.07
CA PRO A 43 25.66 -44.20 41.69
C PRO A 43 25.04 -45.03 40.51
N LYS A 44 25.47 -44.64 39.30
CA LYS A 44 25.51 -45.33 37.97
C LYS A 44 26.13 -46.76 37.97
N PRO A 45 26.22 -47.52 36.83
CA PRO A 45 25.57 -47.43 35.49
C PRO A 45 25.13 -48.80 34.85
N SER A 46 24.70 -48.75 33.56
CA SER A 46 25.26 -49.52 32.41
C SER A 46 24.42 -50.60 31.65
N HIS A 47 24.63 -50.61 30.32
CA HIS A 47 24.33 -51.60 29.25
C HIS A 47 22.87 -52.10 29.02
N ILE A 48 22.28 -52.25 27.82
CA ILE A 48 22.72 -52.62 26.43
C ILE A 48 22.98 -54.14 26.31
N PRO A 49 22.54 -54.91 25.26
CA PRO A 49 21.98 -54.53 23.94
C PRO A 49 20.67 -55.27 23.49
N SER A 50 20.35 -55.10 22.20
CA SER A 50 19.81 -56.11 21.25
C SER A 50 18.33 -56.51 21.23
N SER A 51 17.67 -56.10 20.15
CA SER A 51 16.56 -56.81 19.45
C SER A 51 17.05 -58.12 18.79
N PRO A 52 16.17 -59.06 18.41
CA PRO A 52 15.62 -59.01 17.04
C PRO A 52 14.16 -59.51 16.83
N SER A 53 13.56 -59.02 15.74
CA SER A 53 12.48 -59.58 14.90
C SER A 53 11.69 -60.85 15.31
N SER A 54 10.34 -60.80 15.21
CA SER A 54 9.55 -61.34 14.07
C SER A 54 8.10 -61.76 14.39
N SER A 55 7.24 -61.68 13.35
CA SER A 55 5.95 -62.39 13.13
C SER A 55 4.89 -62.55 14.25
N LEU A 56 3.84 -61.72 14.12
CA LEU A 56 2.42 -62.15 13.97
C LEU A 56 1.81 -63.16 14.97
N SER A 57 0.95 -62.66 15.85
CA SER A 57 -0.32 -63.31 16.22
C SER A 57 -1.38 -62.25 16.56
N ARG A 58 -2.65 -62.48 16.18
CA ARG A 58 -3.75 -61.53 16.44
C ARG A 58 -4.33 -61.72 17.85
N CYS A 59 -4.73 -60.64 18.52
CA CYS A 59 -6.06 -60.62 19.15
C CYS A 59 -6.60 -59.19 19.34
N TYR A 60 -7.92 -59.08 19.40
CA TYR A 60 -8.68 -57.81 19.41
C TYR A 60 -8.67 -57.11 20.78
N SER A 61 -8.48 -55.79 20.81
CA SER A 61 -9.33 -54.85 21.57
C SER A 61 -8.89 -53.39 21.39
N CYS A 62 -9.59 -52.61 20.55
CA CYS A 62 -9.75 -51.14 20.63
C CYS A 62 -10.64 -50.62 19.50
N ASP A 63 -11.97 -50.71 19.67
CA ASP A 63 -12.93 -50.14 18.70
C ASP A 63 -14.15 -49.51 19.40
N LEU A 64 -13.88 -48.84 20.53
CA LEU A 64 -14.91 -48.27 21.43
C LEU A 64 -14.54 -46.86 21.94
N TYR A 65 -13.99 -46.02 21.07
CA TYR A 65 -13.81 -44.58 21.35
C TYR A 65 -14.32 -43.64 20.23
N LEU A 66 -14.24 -44.04 18.96
CA LEU A 66 -14.58 -43.17 17.82
C LEU A 66 -16.09 -43.06 17.46
N GLN A 67 -16.99 -43.55 18.32
CA GLN A 67 -18.45 -43.44 18.09
C GLN A 67 -19.21 -42.52 19.08
N ARG A 68 -18.53 -41.79 19.97
CA ARG A 68 -19.22 -40.92 20.97
C ARG A 68 -19.30 -39.42 20.64
N GLU A 69 -18.50 -38.88 19.73
CA GLU A 69 -18.57 -37.45 19.39
C GLU A 69 -19.59 -37.11 18.30
N SER A 70 -19.82 -38.01 17.34
CA SER A 70 -20.71 -37.81 16.18
C SER A 70 -22.22 -37.68 16.51
N LYS A 71 -22.58 -37.56 17.80
CA LYS A 71 -23.95 -37.29 18.28
C LYS A 71 -24.12 -36.03 19.15
N ARG A 72 -23.07 -35.24 19.42
CA ARG A 72 -23.24 -33.90 20.04
C ARG A 72 -23.39 -32.77 19.01
N ILE A 73 -22.83 -32.92 17.80
CA ILE A 73 -22.82 -31.87 16.75
C ILE A 73 -24.14 -31.83 15.93
N LYS A 74 -25.30 -32.02 16.58
CA LYS A 74 -26.64 -31.92 15.94
C LYS A 74 -27.71 -31.19 16.74
N GLN A 75 -27.39 -30.56 17.87
CA GLN A 75 -28.39 -29.85 18.70
C GLN A 75 -27.99 -28.44 19.15
N GLN A 76 -27.28 -27.69 18.29
CA GLN A 76 -26.97 -26.28 18.54
C GLN A 76 -27.08 -25.38 17.28
N LYS A 77 -28.04 -25.68 16.38
CA LYS A 77 -28.43 -24.80 15.27
C LYS A 77 -29.71 -24.02 15.59
N SER A 78 -29.58 -22.97 16.40
CA SER A 78 -30.58 -21.89 16.50
C SER A 78 -29.97 -20.63 17.12
N ARG A 79 -30.22 -19.46 16.52
CA ARG A 79 -29.89 -18.11 17.01
C ARG A 79 -28.40 -17.75 17.21
N THR A 80 -27.72 -17.51 16.09
CA THR A 80 -26.77 -16.39 15.97
C THR A 80 -27.06 -15.69 14.63
N LYS A 81 -26.96 -14.36 14.57
CA LYS A 81 -27.15 -13.61 13.31
C LYS A 81 -25.85 -13.66 12.49
N MET A 82 -25.98 -13.61 11.17
CA MET A 82 -24.84 -13.43 10.26
C MET A 82 -24.29 -12.01 10.35
N VAL A 83 -22.96 -11.89 10.29
CA VAL A 83 -22.28 -10.73 9.68
C VAL A 83 -21.94 -11.14 8.24
N TYR A 84 -21.95 -10.20 7.30
CA TYR A 84 -21.84 -10.49 5.87
C TYR A 84 -20.37 -10.56 5.42
N TYR A 85 -20.07 -11.54 4.57
CA TYR A 85 -18.89 -11.53 3.69
C TYR A 85 -19.36 -11.17 2.28
N THR A 86 -18.58 -10.36 1.56
CA THR A 86 -18.86 -9.88 0.21
C THR A 86 -18.69 -11.01 -0.83
N ILE A 87 -19.82 -11.56 -1.29
CA ILE A 87 -19.86 -12.47 -2.45
C ILE A 87 -20.79 -11.84 -3.50
N SER A 88 -20.26 -11.48 -4.66
CA SER A 88 -20.98 -10.75 -5.71
C SER A 88 -22.19 -11.54 -6.24
N GLY A 89 -23.39 -11.02 -5.93
CA GLY A 89 -24.67 -11.67 -6.22
C GLY A 89 -25.84 -10.70 -6.33
N ILE A 90 -26.08 -10.21 -7.55
CA ILE A 90 -27.23 -9.34 -7.89
C ILE A 90 -28.56 -10.03 -7.56
N ARG A 91 -29.50 -9.32 -6.94
CA ARG A 91 -30.93 -9.68 -6.90
C ARG A 91 -31.82 -8.44 -7.00
N LEU A 92 -32.69 -8.43 -8.01
CA LEU A 92 -33.82 -7.51 -8.12
C LEU A 92 -35.09 -8.13 -7.49
N PRO A 93 -36.07 -7.33 -7.05
CA PRO A 93 -37.21 -7.81 -6.26
C PRO A 93 -38.27 -8.52 -7.13
N CYS A 94 -38.95 -9.51 -6.55
CA CYS A 94 -40.10 -10.17 -7.16
C CYS A 94 -41.35 -10.00 -6.27
N VAL A 95 -42.42 -9.46 -6.85
CA VAL A 95 -43.71 -9.19 -6.20
C VAL A 95 -44.53 -10.49 -6.12
N PRO A 96 -45.26 -10.79 -5.01
CA PRO A 96 -45.74 -12.13 -4.75
C PRO A 96 -46.92 -12.57 -5.64
N SER A 97 -46.78 -13.75 -6.26
CA SER A 97 -47.91 -14.47 -6.85
C SER A 97 -48.53 -15.43 -5.82
N VAL A 98 -49.82 -15.23 -5.53
CA VAL A 98 -50.62 -16.14 -4.70
C VAL A 98 -51.37 -17.11 -5.60
N HIS A 99 -51.18 -18.42 -5.40
CA HIS A 99 -52.04 -19.44 -5.98
C HIS A 99 -52.51 -20.41 -4.89
N HIS A 100 -53.82 -20.40 -4.64
CA HIS A 100 -54.47 -21.32 -3.72
C HIS A 100 -55.04 -22.53 -4.47
N SER A 101 -55.11 -23.67 -3.77
CA SER A 101 -55.61 -24.94 -4.29
C SER A 101 -57.02 -24.88 -4.90
N SER A 102 -57.19 -25.55 -6.04
CA SER A 102 -58.45 -25.78 -6.75
C SER A 102 -59.61 -26.30 -5.89
N ARG A 103 -60.86 -25.85 -6.18
CA ARG A 103 -62.03 -26.76 -6.28
C ARG A 103 -63.28 -26.11 -6.93
N ARG A 104 -63.88 -26.87 -7.87
CA ARG A 104 -65.30 -26.91 -8.29
C ARG A 104 -65.94 -25.75 -9.09
N ASN A 105 -66.16 -26.08 -10.36
CA ASN A 105 -67.48 -26.17 -11.04
C ASN A 105 -68.09 -24.99 -11.82
N SER A 106 -68.77 -25.44 -12.90
CA SER A 106 -69.97 -24.91 -13.60
C SER A 106 -69.84 -23.78 -14.62
N SER A 107 -70.45 -24.05 -15.79
CA SER A 107 -71.07 -23.16 -16.79
C SER A 107 -70.29 -21.92 -17.27
N SER A 108 -69.76 -21.80 -18.51
CA SER A 108 -70.31 -22.04 -19.87
C SER A 108 -71.02 -20.82 -20.51
N VAL A 109 -70.94 -20.74 -21.84
CA VAL A 109 -71.65 -19.82 -22.79
C VAL A 109 -70.95 -18.48 -23.10
N ALA A 110 -70.15 -18.54 -24.18
CA ALA A 110 -70.10 -17.65 -25.37
C ALA A 110 -70.14 -16.10 -25.27
N GLY A 111 -69.40 -15.44 -26.17
CA GLY A 111 -69.48 -13.98 -26.37
C GLY A 111 -68.42 -13.40 -27.33
N ASN A 112 -68.62 -13.57 -28.64
CA ASN A 112 -67.74 -13.16 -29.74
C ASN A 112 -67.11 -11.75 -29.67
N ALA A 113 -65.81 -11.66 -29.99
CA ALA A 113 -65.26 -10.66 -30.91
C ALA A 113 -63.97 -11.20 -31.57
N THR A 114 -63.81 -11.05 -32.88
CA THR A 114 -62.68 -11.57 -33.68
C THR A 114 -62.18 -10.53 -34.70
N THR A 115 -61.11 -10.86 -35.43
CA THR A 115 -60.32 -10.00 -36.37
C THR A 115 -59.41 -9.00 -35.66
N ALA A 116 -58.19 -8.68 -36.12
CA ALA A 116 -57.34 -9.15 -37.24
C ALA A 116 -55.87 -8.72 -36.94
N LEU A 117 -54.78 -9.17 -37.58
CA LEU A 117 -54.50 -10.14 -38.66
C LEU A 117 -53.05 -10.67 -38.48
N SER A 118 -52.58 -11.62 -39.31
CA SER A 118 -51.30 -12.33 -39.13
C SER A 118 -50.16 -11.95 -40.10
N PHE A 119 -48.91 -12.28 -39.74
CA PHE A 119 -47.73 -12.40 -40.62
C PHE A 119 -48.03 -13.20 -41.91
N PRO A 120 -47.31 -12.98 -43.04
CA PRO A 120 -46.26 -13.94 -43.45
C PRO A 120 -45.08 -13.36 -44.28
N LEU A 121 -44.30 -14.23 -44.95
CA LEU A 121 -42.97 -13.99 -45.55
C LEU A 121 -42.91 -13.92 -47.11
N ARG A 122 -41.78 -13.35 -47.61
CA ARG A 122 -40.94 -13.79 -48.78
C ARG A 122 -41.44 -13.68 -50.24
N LYS A 123 -40.65 -12.96 -51.06
CA LYS A 123 -39.97 -13.33 -52.35
C LYS A 123 -39.30 -12.05 -52.96
N HIS A 124 -38.42 -12.00 -53.98
CA HIS A 124 -38.03 -12.96 -55.03
C HIS A 124 -36.49 -13.02 -55.28
N SER A 125 -35.96 -13.08 -56.53
CA SER A 125 -34.66 -13.71 -56.87
C SER A 125 -33.94 -13.22 -58.17
N LEU A 126 -32.67 -13.64 -58.39
CA LEU A 126 -31.79 -13.56 -59.61
C LEU A 126 -30.80 -12.35 -59.67
N SER A 127 -29.59 -12.39 -60.28
CA SER A 127 -28.87 -13.42 -61.09
C SER A 127 -27.31 -13.45 -60.86
N ARG A 128 -26.47 -13.93 -61.82
CA ARG A 128 -25.04 -14.38 -61.62
C ARG A 128 -23.96 -13.58 -62.38
N LYS A 129 -22.73 -13.52 -61.81
CA LYS A 129 -21.36 -13.81 -62.36
C LYS A 129 -20.31 -13.21 -61.41
N ILE A 130 -19.34 -13.93 -60.79
CA ILE A 130 -18.17 -14.68 -61.31
C ILE A 130 -17.19 -13.84 -62.13
N VAL A 131 -16.04 -13.48 -61.52
CA VAL A 131 -14.63 -13.63 -61.97
C VAL A 131 -13.76 -13.63 -60.69
N ALA A 132 -12.56 -14.25 -60.72
CA ALA A 132 -11.60 -14.25 -59.61
C ALA A 132 -10.37 -13.36 -59.93
N GLY A 133 -9.68 -12.87 -58.89
CA GLY A 133 -8.45 -12.08 -59.00
C GLY A 133 -7.74 -12.00 -57.65
N SER A 134 -6.42 -11.88 -57.67
CA SER A 134 -5.54 -12.02 -56.49
C SER A 134 -4.58 -10.84 -56.31
N SER A 135 -3.84 -10.87 -55.19
CA SER A 135 -2.48 -10.32 -54.99
C SER A 135 -2.31 -8.86 -54.52
N SER A 136 -1.07 -8.59 -54.12
CA SER A 136 -0.41 -7.33 -53.78
C SER A 136 -1.05 -6.41 -52.72
N TYR A 137 -0.54 -6.54 -51.49
CA TYR A 137 0.12 -5.37 -50.88
C TYR A 137 1.22 -4.87 -51.82
N ASP A 138 1.32 -3.57 -52.08
CA ASP A 138 2.59 -2.85 -52.10
C ASP A 138 2.41 -1.33 -52.31
N SER A 139 3.39 -0.54 -51.81
CA SER A 139 3.68 0.86 -52.17
C SER A 139 2.62 1.95 -51.86
N GLU A 140 2.96 3.23 -51.61
CA GLU A 140 4.22 3.86 -51.15
C GLU A 140 3.89 5.22 -50.47
N ALA A 141 4.89 5.88 -49.86
CA ALA A 141 4.69 7.13 -49.08
C ALA A 141 5.20 8.40 -49.80
N SER A 142 4.64 9.59 -49.45
CA SER A 142 5.30 10.92 -49.57
C SER A 142 4.34 12.10 -49.23
N ASN A 143 4.77 13.31 -48.83
CA ASN A 143 5.92 13.74 -48.01
C ASN A 143 5.83 15.27 -47.66
N LEU A 144 6.84 15.77 -46.91
CA LEU A 144 7.22 17.17 -46.59
C LEU A 144 6.55 17.83 -45.36
N THR A 145 7.21 18.67 -44.53
CA THR A 145 8.55 19.35 -44.64
C THR A 145 9.22 19.37 -43.24
N THR A 146 10.44 18.93 -42.89
CA THR A 146 11.85 19.04 -43.40
C THR A 146 12.71 20.21 -42.86
N THR A 147 13.60 19.92 -41.88
CA THR A 147 14.95 20.54 -41.69
C THR A 147 15.85 19.57 -40.88
N LYS A 148 16.64 18.64 -41.45
CA LYS A 148 17.95 18.73 -42.13
C LYS A 148 19.15 19.26 -41.32
N SER A 149 19.98 18.36 -40.76
CA SER A 149 21.43 18.24 -41.02
C SER A 149 22.02 16.99 -40.33
N GLY A 150 22.97 16.20 -40.88
CA GLY A 150 23.40 16.17 -42.28
C GLY A 150 24.87 15.80 -42.57
N LYS A 151 25.29 14.53 -42.41
CA LYS A 151 26.27 13.87 -43.31
C LYS A 151 26.40 12.36 -43.11
N VAL A 152 26.69 11.67 -44.21
CA VAL A 152 26.88 10.21 -44.37
C VAL A 152 28.08 9.98 -45.28
N LEU A 153 28.82 8.89 -45.12
CA LEU A 153 29.55 8.23 -46.21
C LEU A 153 29.47 6.70 -46.08
N VAL A 154 29.66 6.01 -47.20
CA VAL A 154 29.25 4.61 -47.47
C VAL A 154 30.49 3.70 -47.64
N PRO A 155 30.45 2.42 -47.24
CA PRO A 155 31.62 1.53 -47.28
C PRO A 155 32.00 1.03 -48.68
N GLY A 156 33.25 0.57 -48.80
CA GLY A 156 33.76 -0.19 -49.94
C GLY A 156 34.62 -1.37 -49.46
N GLY A 157 34.46 -2.53 -50.08
CA GLY A 157 35.20 -3.77 -49.72
C GLY A 157 36.34 -4.10 -50.70
N GLY A 158 37.21 -5.05 -50.33
CA GLY A 158 38.32 -5.48 -51.19
C GLY A 158 39.16 -6.61 -50.62
N SER A 159 39.01 -7.80 -51.20
CA SER A 159 39.84 -9.01 -51.06
C SER A 159 41.37 -8.77 -51.03
N SER A 160 42.09 -9.42 -50.09
CA SER A 160 43.26 -10.27 -50.44
C SER A 160 43.83 -11.08 -49.26
N SER A 161 43.97 -12.39 -49.47
CA SER A 161 44.99 -13.28 -48.87
C SER A 161 46.06 -13.58 -49.96
N PRO A 162 47.20 -14.31 -49.75
CA PRO A 162 47.56 -15.17 -48.59
C PRO A 162 49.07 -15.22 -48.18
N THR A 163 49.40 -16.23 -47.36
CA THR A 163 50.65 -17.06 -47.30
C THR A 163 51.88 -16.69 -46.42
N ASN A 164 52.41 -17.76 -45.78
CA ASN A 164 53.79 -18.04 -45.33
C ASN A 164 54.29 -17.45 -43.98
N VAL A 165 55.05 -18.17 -43.10
CA VAL A 165 55.45 -19.60 -43.06
C VAL A 165 55.91 -20.08 -41.64
N LEU A 166 55.62 -21.35 -41.30
CA LEU A 166 56.23 -22.32 -40.34
C LEU A 166 57.05 -21.91 -39.06
N VAL A 167 56.57 -22.28 -37.86
CA VAL A 167 56.92 -23.49 -37.04
C VAL A 167 58.43 -23.82 -36.78
N PRO A 168 58.90 -24.34 -35.59
CA PRO A 168 58.39 -24.36 -34.18
C PRO A 168 59.50 -24.11 -33.07
N GLY A 169 59.22 -24.36 -31.76
CA GLY A 169 60.32 -24.69 -30.80
C GLY A 169 60.06 -24.76 -29.27
N ALA A 170 60.20 -25.96 -28.68
CA ALA A 170 60.72 -26.31 -27.33
C ALA A 170 60.22 -25.68 -25.98
N LYS A 171 59.66 -26.55 -25.11
CA LYS A 171 59.87 -26.59 -23.63
C LYS A 171 61.13 -27.45 -23.33
N PRO A 172 61.85 -27.36 -22.16
CA PRO A 172 61.43 -28.08 -20.92
C PRO A 172 61.94 -27.55 -19.53
N SER A 173 61.44 -28.20 -18.46
CA SER A 173 62.11 -28.55 -17.16
C SER A 173 62.77 -27.44 -16.30
N SER A 174 62.33 -27.22 -15.03
CA SER A 174 62.83 -27.85 -13.76
C SER A 174 63.71 -26.88 -12.94
N SER A 175 63.82 -26.90 -11.59
CA SER A 175 63.20 -27.71 -10.52
C SER A 175 63.47 -27.10 -9.13
N ILE A 176 62.60 -27.42 -8.15
CA ILE A 176 62.86 -27.69 -6.71
C ILE A 176 63.96 -26.89 -5.98
N ASP A 177 63.60 -26.24 -4.87
CA ASP A 177 64.30 -26.44 -3.59
C ASP A 177 63.39 -26.25 -2.36
N GLN A 178 63.85 -26.69 -1.17
CA GLN A 178 63.15 -26.60 0.14
C GLN A 178 63.89 -25.59 1.07
N LEU A 179 63.69 -25.43 2.41
CA LEU A 179 62.95 -26.11 3.49
C LEU A 179 62.84 -25.13 4.72
N GLU A 180 62.42 -25.67 5.88
CA GLU A 180 62.52 -25.15 7.27
C GLU A 180 61.42 -24.23 7.85
N THR A 181 61.44 -24.17 9.20
CA THR A 181 60.25 -24.11 10.08
C THR A 181 60.58 -23.56 11.47
N SER A 182 59.64 -22.87 12.14
CA SER A 182 59.60 -22.80 13.63
C SER A 182 58.27 -22.29 14.18
N ASP A 183 57.63 -23.05 15.07
CA ASP A 183 56.59 -22.57 16.01
C ASP A 183 57.21 -21.85 17.23
N ILE A 184 56.40 -21.09 18.00
CA ILE A 184 56.36 -21.11 19.49
C ILE A 184 55.23 -20.20 20.02
N VAL A 185 54.79 -20.45 21.28
CA VAL A 185 53.56 -19.92 21.91
C VAL A 185 53.88 -19.20 23.24
N SER A 186 53.12 -18.16 23.59
CA SER A 186 52.78 -17.66 24.95
C SER A 186 52.06 -16.31 24.86
N GLU A 187 51.45 -15.72 25.90
CA GLU A 187 50.48 -16.14 26.93
C GLU A 187 50.28 -14.91 27.87
N ASP A 188 49.02 -14.66 28.27
CA ASP A 188 48.49 -13.83 29.38
C ASP A 188 49.31 -12.75 30.14
N SER A 189 48.64 -11.61 30.40
CA SER A 189 48.61 -10.95 31.72
C SER A 189 47.39 -10.01 31.90
N LYS A 190 47.02 -9.70 33.16
CA LYS A 190 45.78 -9.01 33.59
C LYS A 190 46.06 -7.69 34.37
N VAL A 191 45.01 -7.11 34.97
CA VAL A 191 44.96 -6.16 36.13
C VAL A 191 44.89 -4.65 35.75
N ILE A 192 44.10 -3.74 36.39
CA ILE A 192 42.75 -3.76 37.03
C ILE A 192 42.38 -2.31 37.52
N HIS A 193 41.08 -1.95 37.57
CA HIS A 193 40.48 -0.75 38.25
C HIS A 193 40.96 0.67 37.78
N GLU A 194 40.32 1.82 38.10
CA GLU A 194 39.15 2.14 38.95
C GLU A 194 38.30 3.33 38.41
N VAL A 195 37.26 3.76 39.15
CA VAL A 195 36.28 4.81 38.80
C VAL A 195 36.40 6.01 39.75
N PRO A 196 36.00 7.22 39.35
CA PRO A 196 35.19 8.04 40.27
C PRO A 196 34.01 8.79 39.62
N GLU A 197 32.90 8.87 40.35
CA GLU A 197 31.80 9.81 40.11
C GLU A 197 32.10 11.19 40.73
N SER A 198 31.46 12.25 40.23
CA SER A 198 31.02 13.38 41.07
C SER A 198 29.93 14.19 40.36
N SER A 199 29.15 14.96 41.11
CA SER A 199 28.05 15.79 40.58
C SER A 199 28.14 17.23 41.07
N ALA A 200 27.67 18.18 40.25
CA ALA A 200 27.27 19.52 40.68
C ALA A 200 26.32 20.14 39.64
N MET A 201 25.26 20.79 40.12
CA MET A 201 24.53 21.82 39.36
C MET A 201 25.04 23.20 39.79
N VAL A 202 24.92 24.20 38.90
CA VAL A 202 24.19 25.48 39.10
C VAL A 202 24.77 26.59 38.20
N GLY A 203 23.90 27.15 37.36
CA GLY A 203 23.77 28.60 37.14
C GLY A 203 24.90 29.38 36.46
N VAL A 204 24.65 29.81 35.23
CA VAL A 204 25.18 31.09 34.71
C VAL A 204 24.01 31.91 34.15
N THR A 205 23.89 33.15 34.62
CA THR A 205 23.11 34.21 33.96
C THR A 205 24.08 35.12 33.23
N GLY A 206 23.72 35.59 32.03
CA GLY A 206 24.56 36.49 31.25
C GLY A 206 24.08 36.62 29.82
N MET A 207 23.52 37.78 29.48
CA MET A 207 23.17 38.16 28.11
C MET A 207 24.09 39.32 27.74
N GLU A 208 24.94 39.13 26.72
CA GLU A 208 25.72 40.22 26.16
C GLU A 208 25.83 40.05 24.64
N VAL A 209 25.83 41.17 23.92
CA VAL A 209 25.69 41.22 22.46
C VAL A 209 26.97 41.80 21.89
N LEU A 210 27.62 41.05 21.00
CA LEU A 210 28.59 41.61 20.05
C LEU A 210 28.28 41.13 18.63
N ASN A 211 28.58 42.02 17.70
CA ASN A 211 28.21 41.97 16.29
C ASN A 211 29.48 42.28 15.51
N GLU A 212 29.92 41.40 14.60
CA GLU A 212 30.73 41.83 13.45
C GLU A 212 30.77 40.80 12.31
N GLN A 213 31.37 41.23 11.20
CA GLN A 213 31.26 40.62 9.88
C GLN A 213 32.49 39.75 9.58
N GLU A 214 32.29 38.53 9.06
CA GLU A 214 33.36 37.78 8.39
C GLU A 214 33.11 37.61 6.89
N LYS A 215 34.20 37.58 6.13
CA LYS A 215 34.20 37.55 4.66
C LYS A 215 34.27 36.11 4.18
N ILE A 216 33.42 35.74 3.23
CA ILE A 216 33.46 34.42 2.60
C ILE A 216 34.76 34.27 1.78
N ALA A 217 35.73 33.54 2.34
CA ALA A 217 36.89 33.04 1.62
C ALA A 217 36.55 31.66 1.04
N VAL A 218 36.49 31.54 -0.29
CA VAL A 218 36.18 30.27 -0.96
C VAL A 218 37.38 29.33 -0.87
N LEU A 219 37.21 28.19 -0.20
CA LEU A 219 38.16 27.07 -0.22
C LEU A 219 37.53 25.84 -0.90
N PRO A 220 38.27 25.10 -1.75
CA PRO A 220 37.69 24.07 -2.59
C PRO A 220 37.56 22.70 -1.88
N GLY A 221 36.35 22.14 -1.96
CA GLY A 221 36.15 20.68 -2.06
C GLY A 221 36.66 19.82 -0.89
N THR A 222 36.04 19.94 0.28
CA THR A 222 36.02 18.82 1.23
C THR A 222 35.31 17.63 0.56
N ARG A 223 36.08 16.62 0.13
CA ARG A 223 35.52 15.32 -0.26
C ARG A 223 34.76 14.77 0.94
N ASP A 224 33.48 14.48 0.73
CA ASP A 224 32.65 13.92 1.79
C ASP A 224 33.22 12.56 2.23
N LYS A 225 33.36 12.38 3.54
CA LYS A 225 33.76 11.09 4.10
C LYS A 225 32.49 10.27 4.23
N THR A 226 32.27 9.36 3.29
CA THR A 226 31.20 8.37 3.39
C THR A 226 31.43 7.50 4.63
N ASP A 227 30.86 7.90 5.76
CA ASP A 227 30.78 7.06 6.94
C ASP A 227 30.09 5.75 6.54
N LYS A 228 30.72 4.63 6.89
CA LYS A 228 30.18 3.31 6.57
C LYS A 228 28.89 3.13 7.35
N ARG A 229 27.75 3.24 6.66
CA ARG A 229 26.43 2.94 7.23
C ARG A 229 26.45 1.49 7.73
N THR A 230 26.31 1.29 9.04
CA THR A 230 26.27 -0.03 9.68
C THR A 230 25.00 -0.14 10.50
N VAL A 231 24.20 -1.18 10.24
CA VAL A 231 23.02 -1.49 11.06
C VAL A 231 23.46 -1.73 12.51
N PRO A 232 22.85 -1.08 13.51
CA PRO A 232 23.17 -1.28 14.93
C PRO A 232 23.05 -2.75 15.40
N PRO A 233 23.68 -3.11 16.53
CA PRO A 233 23.47 -4.41 17.16
C PRO A 233 22.06 -4.49 17.80
N PRO A 234 21.42 -5.67 17.86
CA PRO A 234 20.11 -5.85 18.47
C PRO A 234 20.02 -5.38 19.94
N GLY A 235 18.96 -4.64 20.24
CA GLY A 235 18.63 -4.19 21.60
C GLY A 235 18.13 -5.30 22.53
N ALA A 236 17.67 -4.91 23.72
CA ALA A 236 17.24 -5.84 24.76
C ALA A 236 15.97 -6.64 24.38
N GLY A 237 15.01 -6.00 23.70
CA GLY A 237 13.74 -6.59 23.29
C GLY A 237 12.76 -6.82 24.43
N GLN A 238 12.69 -5.91 25.42
CA GLN A 238 11.86 -6.07 26.62
C GLN A 238 10.93 -4.89 26.92
N ARG A 239 11.15 -3.68 26.37
CA ARG A 239 10.34 -2.50 26.72
C ARG A 239 8.88 -2.59 26.26
N ILE A 240 8.57 -3.50 25.33
CA ILE A 240 7.18 -3.87 25.01
C ILE A 240 6.36 -4.24 26.26
N TYR A 241 6.95 -4.87 27.27
CA TYR A 241 6.25 -5.27 28.50
C TYR A 241 5.96 -4.10 29.44
N ASP A 242 6.69 -2.99 29.32
CA ASP A 242 6.44 -1.74 30.06
C ASP A 242 5.38 -0.88 29.32
N ILE A 243 5.39 -0.92 27.98
CA ILE A 243 4.40 -0.25 27.12
C ILE A 243 3.01 -0.92 27.26
N ASP A 244 2.98 -2.27 27.29
CA ASP A 244 1.75 -3.05 27.48
C ASP A 244 1.99 -4.25 28.42
N PRO A 245 1.68 -4.10 29.72
CA PRO A 245 1.85 -5.17 30.71
C PRO A 245 1.06 -6.45 30.43
N ILE A 246 0.01 -6.43 29.60
CA ILE A 246 -0.78 -7.64 29.25
C ILE A 246 0.09 -8.63 28.46
N LEU A 247 1.06 -8.12 27.69
CA LEU A 247 2.03 -8.93 26.95
C LEU A 247 2.88 -9.83 27.86
N SER A 248 3.01 -9.53 29.16
CA SER A 248 3.73 -10.40 30.09
C SER A 248 3.10 -11.80 30.21
N GLY A 249 1.81 -11.96 29.91
CA GLY A 249 1.15 -13.26 29.81
C GLY A 249 1.60 -14.11 28.61
N PHE A 250 2.25 -13.50 27.61
CA PHE A 250 2.67 -14.11 26.34
C PHE A 250 4.20 -14.14 26.18
N ARG A 251 4.95 -13.88 27.26
CA ARG A 251 6.43 -13.86 27.30
C ARG A 251 7.08 -15.05 26.59
N GLN A 252 6.60 -16.28 26.82
CA GLN A 252 7.17 -17.47 26.17
C GLN A 252 7.16 -17.39 24.63
N HIS A 253 6.14 -16.79 24.03
CA HIS A 253 6.06 -16.60 22.57
C HIS A 253 6.91 -15.39 22.11
N LEU A 254 6.81 -14.26 22.82
CA LEU A 254 7.45 -13.00 22.46
C LEU A 254 8.98 -13.05 22.65
N ASP A 255 9.46 -13.61 23.77
CA ASP A 255 10.87 -13.81 24.04
C ASP A 255 11.46 -14.90 23.10
N TYR A 256 10.67 -15.91 22.71
CA TYR A 256 11.07 -16.88 21.67
C TYR A 256 11.23 -16.21 20.30
N ARG A 257 10.25 -15.43 19.84
CA ARG A 257 10.32 -14.60 18.61
C ARG A 257 11.60 -13.76 18.61
N TYR A 258 11.84 -13.02 19.69
CA TYR A 258 13.02 -12.15 19.82
C TYR A 258 14.34 -12.94 19.88
N SER A 259 14.32 -14.18 20.40
CA SER A 259 15.49 -15.08 20.36
C SER A 259 15.82 -15.57 18.95
N GLN A 260 14.82 -15.86 18.12
CA GLN A 260 15.03 -16.29 16.72
C GLN A 260 15.53 -15.14 15.85
N TYR A 261 14.96 -13.93 16.04
CA TYR A 261 15.50 -12.70 15.44
C TYR A 261 16.98 -12.52 15.77
N LYS A 262 17.36 -12.49 17.06
CA LYS A 262 18.76 -12.32 17.47
C LYS A 262 19.68 -13.43 16.97
N ARG A 263 19.19 -14.69 16.91
CA ARG A 263 19.95 -15.82 16.36
C ARG A 263 20.28 -15.61 14.88
N ILE A 264 19.28 -15.39 14.03
CA ILE A 264 19.48 -15.23 12.58
C ILE A 264 20.28 -13.95 12.29
N ARG A 265 20.00 -12.86 13.02
CA ARG A 265 20.75 -11.60 12.89
C ARG A 265 22.25 -11.76 13.18
N ALA A 266 22.61 -12.51 14.23
CA ALA A 266 24.00 -12.81 14.58
C ALA A 266 24.67 -13.85 13.66
N GLU A 267 23.90 -14.79 13.11
CA GLU A 267 24.38 -15.67 12.04
C GLU A 267 24.73 -14.87 10.78
N ILE A 268 23.93 -13.86 10.41
CA ILE A 268 24.21 -12.95 9.29
C ILE A 268 25.45 -12.08 9.56
N ASP A 269 25.62 -11.54 10.77
CA ASP A 269 26.85 -10.82 11.17
C ASP A 269 28.09 -11.69 11.01
N LYS A 270 28.02 -12.95 11.48
CA LYS A 270 29.15 -13.89 11.48
C LYS A 270 29.50 -14.41 10.08
N CYS A 271 28.50 -14.76 9.27
CA CYS A 271 28.72 -15.52 8.03
C CYS A 271 28.77 -14.64 6.78
N GLU A 272 28.14 -13.47 6.80
CA GLU A 272 27.91 -12.64 5.58
C GLU A 272 28.48 -11.22 5.72
N GLY A 273 29.00 -10.84 6.89
CA GLY A 273 29.46 -9.48 7.17
C GLY A 273 28.36 -8.51 7.61
N GLY A 274 27.23 -9.04 8.10
CA GLY A 274 26.10 -8.26 8.62
C GLY A 274 25.08 -7.87 7.56
N LEU A 275 23.95 -7.31 8.02
CA LEU A 275 22.80 -7.00 7.17
C LEU A 275 23.14 -6.09 5.97
N GLU A 276 24.10 -5.18 6.11
CA GLU A 276 24.58 -4.32 5.02
C GLU A 276 25.17 -5.14 3.87
N GLN A 277 26.13 -6.03 4.15
CA GLN A 277 26.76 -6.87 3.12
C GLN A 277 25.84 -8.00 2.61
N PHE A 278 24.95 -8.50 3.47
CA PHE A 278 24.00 -9.57 3.11
C PHE A 278 22.91 -9.11 2.13
N SER A 279 22.43 -7.87 2.30
CA SER A 279 21.41 -7.25 1.44
C SER A 279 21.94 -6.71 0.11
N ARG A 280 23.23 -6.92 -0.21
CA ARG A 280 23.83 -6.63 -1.52
C ARG A 280 23.83 -7.86 -2.43
N GLY A 281 22.81 -8.71 -2.30
CA GLY A 281 22.65 -9.89 -3.15
C GLY A 281 22.60 -9.53 -4.64
N TYR A 282 22.03 -8.39 -5.00
CA TYR A 282 21.96 -7.86 -6.37
C TYR A 282 23.30 -7.41 -6.97
N GLU A 283 24.39 -7.38 -6.18
CA GLU A 283 25.77 -7.17 -6.65
C GLU A 283 26.53 -8.50 -6.85
N LYS A 284 25.89 -9.64 -6.49
CA LYS A 284 26.46 -10.98 -6.58
C LYS A 284 25.65 -11.88 -7.52
N PHE A 285 24.32 -11.81 -7.45
CA PHE A 285 23.34 -12.56 -8.23
C PHE A 285 22.73 -11.73 -9.36
N GLY A 286 22.16 -12.40 -10.36
CA GLY A 286 21.79 -11.77 -11.62
C GLY A 286 23.02 -11.46 -12.47
N PHE A 287 22.93 -10.44 -13.32
CA PHE A 287 24.00 -10.02 -14.21
C PHE A 287 24.84 -8.90 -13.61
N ILE A 288 26.13 -9.16 -13.41
CA ILE A 288 27.10 -8.24 -12.83
C ILE A 288 28.11 -7.84 -13.91
N ARG A 289 28.07 -6.59 -14.34
CA ARG A 289 29.01 -6.02 -15.31
C ARG A 289 30.35 -5.73 -14.63
N SER A 290 31.44 -5.97 -15.36
CA SER A 290 32.82 -5.66 -14.97
C SER A 290 33.60 -5.12 -16.16
N GLU A 291 34.78 -4.54 -15.93
CA GLU A 291 35.66 -4.04 -17.00
C GLU A 291 36.02 -5.13 -18.02
N THR A 292 36.12 -6.39 -17.60
CA THR A 292 36.61 -7.51 -18.41
C THR A 292 35.52 -8.43 -18.97
N GLY A 293 34.26 -8.28 -18.54
CA GLY A 293 33.18 -9.21 -18.90
C GLY A 293 31.89 -9.04 -18.09
N ILE A 294 31.02 -10.04 -18.13
CA ILE A 294 29.79 -10.14 -17.34
C ILE A 294 29.85 -11.45 -16.55
N THR A 295 29.68 -11.38 -15.23
CA THR A 295 29.36 -12.58 -14.43
C THR A 295 27.85 -12.70 -14.30
N TYR A 296 27.30 -13.89 -14.54
CA TYR A 296 25.92 -14.23 -14.23
C TYR A 296 25.90 -15.29 -13.13
N ARG A 297 25.12 -15.06 -12.06
CA ARG A 297 24.86 -16.06 -11.01
C ARG A 297 23.38 -16.23 -10.73
N GLU A 298 22.98 -17.46 -10.45
CA GLU A 298 21.61 -17.80 -10.10
C GLU A 298 21.54 -18.92 -9.06
N TRP A 299 20.57 -18.85 -8.14
CA TRP A 299 20.30 -19.93 -7.19
C TRP A 299 19.30 -20.91 -7.83
N ALA A 300 19.70 -22.18 -7.99
CA ALA A 300 18.84 -23.23 -8.52
C ALA A 300 19.33 -24.62 -8.02
N PRO A 301 19.13 -24.94 -6.74
CA PRO A 301 19.69 -26.14 -6.12
C PRO A 301 19.07 -27.43 -6.63
N GLY A 302 17.80 -27.42 -7.08
CA GLY A 302 17.14 -28.57 -7.71
C GLY A 302 17.61 -28.90 -9.12
N ALA A 303 18.25 -27.96 -9.83
CA ALA A 303 18.73 -28.19 -11.19
C ALA A 303 19.93 -29.16 -11.24
N THR A 304 19.98 -29.98 -12.29
CA THR A 304 21.04 -30.96 -12.58
C THR A 304 22.10 -30.39 -13.53
N SER A 305 21.69 -29.53 -14.46
CA SER A 305 22.55 -28.72 -15.33
C SER A 305 21.88 -27.38 -15.61
N ALA A 306 22.68 -26.33 -15.84
CA ALA A 306 22.18 -25.02 -16.25
C ALA A 306 23.05 -24.38 -17.33
N ALA A 307 22.44 -23.60 -18.22
CA ALA A 307 23.11 -22.80 -19.24
C ALA A 307 22.40 -21.45 -19.39
N LEU A 308 23.18 -20.40 -19.62
CA LEU A 308 22.66 -19.08 -19.96
C LEU A 308 22.34 -19.04 -21.46
N ILE A 309 21.15 -18.58 -21.83
CA ILE A 309 20.71 -18.50 -23.23
C ILE A 309 20.07 -17.14 -23.52
N GLY A 310 20.19 -16.70 -24.77
CA GLY A 310 19.56 -15.46 -25.21
C GLY A 310 19.92 -15.11 -26.65
N ASP A 311 19.55 -13.90 -27.07
CA ASP A 311 19.85 -13.42 -28.42
C ASP A 311 21.37 -13.40 -28.69
N PHE A 312 22.18 -13.09 -27.67
CA PHE A 312 23.65 -13.03 -27.76
C PHE A 312 24.32 -14.36 -28.18
N ASN A 313 23.74 -15.52 -27.84
CA ASN A 313 24.26 -16.84 -28.18
C ASN A 313 23.35 -17.65 -29.12
N ASN A 314 22.44 -16.97 -29.83
CA ASN A 314 21.42 -17.59 -30.69
C ASN A 314 20.59 -18.66 -29.96
N TRP A 315 20.35 -18.46 -28.66
CA TRP A 315 19.60 -19.36 -27.78
C TRP A 315 20.16 -20.80 -27.68
N ASN A 316 21.46 -20.97 -27.94
CA ASN A 316 22.13 -22.28 -27.93
C ASN A 316 22.48 -22.74 -26.49
N PRO A 317 21.83 -23.79 -25.96
CA PRO A 317 22.04 -24.23 -24.58
C PRO A 317 23.38 -24.96 -24.34
N ASN A 318 24.16 -25.19 -25.40
CA ASN A 318 25.47 -25.85 -25.32
C ASN A 318 26.64 -24.87 -25.44
N ALA A 319 26.38 -23.57 -25.60
CA ALA A 319 27.41 -22.54 -25.70
C ALA A 319 27.91 -22.13 -24.31
N ASP A 320 26.99 -21.68 -23.46
CA ASP A 320 27.30 -20.95 -22.22
C ASP A 320 26.80 -21.73 -20.98
N VAL A 321 27.40 -22.91 -20.78
CA VAL A 321 27.08 -23.82 -19.67
C VAL A 321 27.68 -23.32 -18.35
N MET A 322 26.86 -23.33 -17.29
CA MET A 322 27.20 -22.78 -15.97
C MET A 322 27.83 -23.83 -15.05
N ALA A 323 28.65 -23.39 -14.09
CA ALA A 323 29.24 -24.22 -13.05
C ALA A 323 28.45 -24.12 -11.72
N ARG A 324 28.12 -25.25 -11.09
CA ARG A 324 27.38 -25.32 -9.82
C ARG A 324 28.33 -25.39 -8.62
N ASN A 325 28.10 -24.58 -7.60
CA ASN A 325 28.81 -24.68 -6.32
C ASN A 325 28.10 -25.64 -5.33
N GLU A 326 28.70 -25.82 -4.15
CA GLU A 326 28.20 -26.71 -3.09
C GLU A 326 26.84 -26.30 -2.50
N PHE A 327 26.46 -25.02 -2.60
CA PHE A 327 25.17 -24.48 -2.14
C PHE A 327 24.07 -24.48 -3.23
N GLY A 328 24.37 -24.97 -4.43
CA GLY A 328 23.43 -24.99 -5.55
C GLY A 328 23.26 -23.64 -6.25
N VAL A 329 24.21 -22.71 -6.07
CA VAL A 329 24.35 -21.52 -6.92
C VAL A 329 25.11 -21.90 -8.17
N TRP A 330 24.61 -21.47 -9.33
CA TRP A 330 25.24 -21.61 -10.62
C TRP A 330 25.94 -20.29 -10.99
N GLU A 331 27.15 -20.36 -11.56
CA GLU A 331 27.92 -19.22 -12.03
C GLU A 331 28.40 -19.43 -13.48
N ILE A 332 28.45 -18.36 -14.26
CA ILE A 332 29.26 -18.27 -15.49
C ILE A 332 29.88 -16.87 -15.59
N PHE A 333 31.09 -16.79 -16.14
CA PHE A 333 31.72 -15.54 -16.56
C PHE A 333 31.87 -15.52 -18.08
N LEU A 334 31.27 -14.53 -18.72
CA LEU A 334 31.43 -14.23 -20.14
C LEU A 334 32.47 -13.10 -20.28
N PRO A 335 33.62 -13.31 -20.93
CA PRO A 335 34.57 -12.23 -21.20
C PRO A 335 34.01 -11.24 -22.22
N ASN A 336 34.54 -10.02 -22.27
CA ASN A 336 34.26 -9.08 -23.37
C ASN A 336 34.60 -9.70 -24.74
N ASN A 337 33.92 -9.20 -25.77
CA ASN A 337 34.27 -9.49 -27.17
C ASN A 337 35.68 -8.97 -27.50
N ALA A 338 36.24 -9.44 -28.62
CA ALA A 338 37.61 -9.10 -29.04
C ALA A 338 37.84 -7.60 -29.37
N ASP A 339 36.77 -6.82 -29.49
CA ASP A 339 36.79 -5.35 -29.64
C ASP A 339 36.61 -4.58 -28.32
N GLY A 340 36.44 -5.30 -27.20
CA GLY A 340 36.17 -4.76 -25.86
C GLY A 340 34.69 -4.58 -25.52
N SER A 341 33.76 -4.83 -26.44
CA SER A 341 32.32 -4.67 -26.19
C SER A 341 31.77 -5.73 -25.22
N PRO A 342 30.65 -5.46 -24.51
CA PRO A 342 30.00 -6.44 -23.63
C PRO A 342 29.56 -7.70 -24.40
N PRO A 343 29.70 -8.91 -23.84
CA PRO A 343 29.31 -10.15 -24.52
C PRO A 343 27.79 -10.31 -24.66
N ILE A 344 27.01 -9.63 -23.82
CA ILE A 344 25.56 -9.49 -23.96
C ILE A 344 25.27 -8.01 -24.24
N PRO A 345 24.78 -7.64 -25.45
CA PRO A 345 24.38 -6.27 -25.75
C PRO A 345 23.19 -5.81 -24.89
N HIS A 346 23.13 -4.53 -24.55
CA HIS A 346 21.95 -3.92 -23.93
C HIS A 346 20.67 -4.25 -24.71
N GLY A 347 19.58 -4.52 -24.01
CA GLY A 347 18.28 -4.80 -24.62
C GLY A 347 18.12 -6.24 -25.15
N SER A 348 19.18 -7.05 -25.12
CA SER A 348 19.11 -8.48 -25.51
C SER A 348 18.18 -9.26 -24.60
N ARG A 349 17.36 -10.16 -25.16
CA ARG A 349 16.57 -11.10 -24.37
C ARG A 349 17.46 -12.20 -23.80
N VAL A 350 17.21 -12.58 -22.56
CA VAL A 350 17.98 -13.58 -21.79
C VAL A 350 17.05 -14.46 -20.95
N LYS A 351 17.39 -15.76 -20.89
CA LYS A 351 16.79 -16.77 -20.00
C LYS A 351 17.87 -17.73 -19.50
N ILE A 352 17.61 -18.41 -18.39
CA ILE A 352 18.41 -19.55 -17.92
C ILE A 352 17.68 -20.83 -18.31
N ARG A 353 18.33 -21.71 -19.10
CA ARG A 353 17.86 -23.08 -19.34
C ARG A 353 18.41 -23.97 -18.24
N MET A 354 17.55 -24.78 -17.66
CA MET A 354 17.90 -25.79 -16.66
C MET A 354 17.34 -27.15 -17.04
N ASP A 355 18.11 -28.20 -16.78
CA ASP A 355 17.56 -29.54 -16.60
C ASP A 355 17.16 -29.69 -15.13
N THR A 356 15.95 -30.19 -14.88
CA THR A 356 15.30 -30.14 -13.56
C THR A 356 14.51 -31.42 -13.28
N PRO A 357 14.10 -31.69 -12.02
CA PRO A 357 13.23 -32.81 -11.68
C PRO A 357 11.86 -32.78 -12.37
N SER A 358 11.43 -31.61 -12.87
CA SER A 358 10.21 -31.44 -13.68
C SER A 358 10.47 -31.43 -15.19
N GLY A 359 11.71 -31.71 -15.63
CA GLY A 359 12.15 -31.68 -17.03
C GLY A 359 12.93 -30.41 -17.41
N LEU A 360 13.22 -30.25 -18.70
CA LEU A 360 13.90 -29.05 -19.22
C LEU A 360 12.99 -27.81 -19.08
N LYS A 361 13.54 -26.73 -18.51
CA LYS A 361 12.82 -25.46 -18.31
C LYS A 361 13.68 -24.27 -18.71
N ASP A 362 13.09 -23.32 -19.42
CA ASP A 362 13.63 -21.96 -19.59
C ASP A 362 12.92 -21.02 -18.62
N SER A 363 13.67 -20.37 -17.72
CA SER A 363 13.16 -19.38 -16.78
C SER A 363 13.73 -17.99 -17.08
N ILE A 364 12.93 -16.93 -16.85
CA ILE A 364 13.48 -15.58 -16.67
C ILE A 364 14.32 -15.59 -15.38
N PRO A 365 15.55 -15.03 -15.35
CA PRO A 365 16.37 -14.98 -14.14
C PRO A 365 15.65 -14.31 -12.96
N ALA A 366 15.75 -14.90 -11.76
CA ALA A 366 15.05 -14.41 -10.57
C ALA A 366 15.49 -12.99 -10.17
N TRP A 367 16.73 -12.63 -10.51
CA TRP A 367 17.34 -11.32 -10.25
C TRP A 367 17.35 -10.40 -11.48
N ILE A 368 16.45 -10.60 -12.45
CA ILE A 368 16.38 -9.75 -13.65
C ILE A 368 15.99 -8.31 -13.29
N LYS A 369 16.68 -7.32 -13.89
CA LYS A 369 16.44 -5.88 -13.66
C LYS A 369 15.36 -5.29 -14.57
N PHE A 370 14.99 -5.97 -15.65
CA PHE A 370 13.91 -5.57 -16.55
C PHE A 370 13.35 -6.80 -17.29
N ALA A 371 12.04 -6.87 -17.48
CA ALA A 371 11.39 -7.94 -18.24
C ALA A 371 10.26 -7.35 -19.08
N VAL A 372 10.11 -7.80 -20.32
CA VAL A 372 9.21 -7.20 -21.31
C VAL A 372 8.38 -8.28 -22.02
N GLN A 373 7.13 -7.97 -22.31
CA GLN A 373 6.27 -8.73 -23.22
C GLN A 373 6.17 -8.00 -24.56
N ALA A 374 6.68 -8.60 -25.62
CA ALA A 374 6.52 -8.04 -26.97
C ALA A 374 5.06 -8.20 -27.45
N PRO A 375 4.52 -7.29 -28.29
CA PRO A 375 3.15 -7.38 -28.79
C PRO A 375 2.86 -8.70 -29.51
N GLY A 376 1.96 -9.50 -28.93
CA GLY A 376 1.59 -10.82 -29.46
C GLY A 376 2.46 -11.99 -28.97
N GLU A 377 3.54 -11.74 -28.23
CA GLU A 377 4.29 -12.80 -27.56
C GLU A 377 3.64 -13.20 -26.22
N ILE A 378 3.58 -14.50 -25.98
CA ILE A 378 3.47 -15.11 -24.65
C ILE A 378 4.56 -16.19 -24.65
N PRO A 379 5.44 -16.26 -23.65
CA PRO A 379 5.40 -15.55 -22.36
C PRO A 379 6.28 -14.27 -22.37
N TYR A 380 6.55 -13.63 -21.22
CA TYR A 380 7.53 -12.53 -21.11
C TYR A 380 8.96 -12.99 -21.43
N ASN A 381 9.86 -12.03 -21.65
CA ASN A 381 11.29 -12.26 -21.74
C ASN A 381 12.04 -11.36 -20.75
N GLY A 382 13.05 -11.93 -20.07
CA GLY A 382 14.02 -11.13 -19.31
C GLY A 382 14.89 -10.34 -20.28
N ILE A 383 15.17 -9.08 -19.96
CA ILE A 383 16.00 -8.19 -20.77
C ILE A 383 17.29 -7.87 -20.02
N TYR A 384 18.45 -8.02 -20.67
CA TYR A 384 19.70 -7.54 -20.11
C TYR A 384 19.75 -6.01 -20.17
N TYR A 385 19.50 -5.38 -19.02
CA TYR A 385 19.37 -3.93 -18.89
C TYR A 385 20.63 -3.32 -18.25
N ASP A 386 21.57 -2.93 -19.11
CA ASP A 386 22.79 -2.19 -18.80
C ASP A 386 22.97 -1.10 -19.86
N PRO A 387 22.19 0.02 -19.79
CA PRO A 387 22.16 1.03 -20.85
C PRO A 387 23.48 1.80 -21.00
N PRO A 388 23.71 2.45 -22.17
CA PRO A 388 24.82 3.39 -22.35
C PRO A 388 24.88 4.47 -21.26
N GLU A 389 26.06 5.00 -20.97
CA GLU A 389 26.24 5.98 -19.88
C GLU A 389 25.64 7.35 -20.21
N GLU A 390 25.40 7.61 -21.49
CA GLU A 390 24.63 8.73 -22.02
C GLU A 390 23.10 8.56 -21.90
N GLU A 391 22.61 7.35 -21.64
CA GLU A 391 21.18 7.02 -21.51
C GLU A 391 20.74 6.81 -20.04
N LYS A 392 21.67 6.57 -19.11
CA LYS A 392 21.37 6.39 -17.68
C LYS A 392 20.90 7.68 -17.01
N HIS A 393 19.83 7.58 -16.21
CA HIS A 393 19.34 8.67 -15.38
C HIS A 393 20.20 8.79 -14.11
N VAL A 394 20.91 9.90 -13.99
CA VAL A 394 21.63 10.30 -12.78
C VAL A 394 20.72 11.20 -11.94
N PHE A 395 20.43 10.79 -10.71
CA PHE A 395 19.68 11.58 -9.72
C PHE A 395 20.35 12.93 -9.44
N LYS A 396 19.56 14.00 -9.40
CA LYS A 396 20.03 15.38 -9.24
C LYS A 396 19.59 15.99 -7.91
N HIS A 397 18.50 15.49 -7.33
CA HIS A 397 17.91 16.03 -6.10
C HIS A 397 18.13 15.08 -4.91
N PRO A 398 18.32 15.60 -3.70
CA PRO A 398 18.43 14.79 -2.50
C PRO A 398 17.04 14.30 -2.04
N GLN A 399 17.00 13.11 -1.44
CA GLN A 399 15.82 12.58 -0.75
C GLN A 399 15.30 13.61 0.29
N PRO A 400 14.00 13.95 0.29
CA PRO A 400 13.41 14.85 1.29
C PRO A 400 13.49 14.27 2.71
N LYS A 401 13.54 15.15 3.72
CA LYS A 401 13.51 14.72 5.12
C LYS A 401 12.15 14.17 5.53
N LYS A 402 12.15 13.19 6.42
CA LYS A 402 10.96 12.55 7.00
C LYS A 402 10.06 13.61 7.64
N PRO A 403 8.84 13.86 7.12
CA PRO A 403 7.94 14.85 7.69
C PRO A 403 7.39 14.34 9.03
N LYS A 404 6.99 15.24 9.93
CA LYS A 404 6.35 14.87 11.20
C LYS A 404 5.12 13.98 10.97
N SER A 405 4.24 14.45 10.09
CA SER A 405 3.01 13.78 9.68
C SER A 405 3.04 13.47 8.17
N LEU A 406 2.53 12.30 7.80
CA LEU A 406 2.43 11.88 6.40
C LEU A 406 1.06 12.25 5.84
N ARG A 407 1.05 12.90 4.67
CA ARG A 407 -0.11 13.14 3.83
C ARG A 407 0.19 12.47 2.49
N ILE A 408 -0.34 11.25 2.35
CA ILE A 408 0.02 10.28 1.32
C ILE A 408 -1.02 10.31 0.19
N TYR A 409 -0.55 10.46 -1.03
CA TYR A 409 -1.37 10.29 -2.23
C TYR A 409 -1.08 8.92 -2.85
N GLU A 410 -2.02 7.98 -2.72
CA GLU A 410 -1.91 6.62 -3.26
C GLU A 410 -2.23 6.63 -4.77
N SER A 411 -1.37 5.99 -5.56
CA SER A 411 -1.34 6.11 -7.01
C SER A 411 -0.85 4.86 -7.71
N HIS A 412 -1.44 4.55 -8.87
CA HIS A 412 -1.00 3.48 -9.76
C HIS A 412 -0.73 4.09 -11.15
N VAL A 413 0.55 4.14 -11.55
CA VAL A 413 1.02 4.87 -12.74
C VAL A 413 0.18 4.56 -13.98
N GLY A 414 0.00 3.28 -14.30
CA GLY A 414 -0.65 2.85 -15.55
C GLY A 414 -2.10 3.30 -15.77
N MET A 415 -2.84 3.74 -14.75
CA MET A 415 -4.23 4.19 -14.89
C MET A 415 -4.41 5.69 -14.63
N SER A 416 -3.31 6.44 -14.46
CA SER A 416 -3.31 7.88 -14.19
C SER A 416 -3.64 8.77 -15.40
N SER A 417 -3.81 8.18 -16.59
CA SER A 417 -4.22 8.88 -17.81
C SER A 417 -5.70 9.26 -17.76
N THR A 418 -6.07 10.39 -18.36
CA THR A 418 -7.47 10.76 -18.66
C THR A 418 -8.04 9.99 -19.85
N GLU A 419 -7.21 9.61 -20.82
CA GLU A 419 -7.56 8.68 -21.89
C GLU A 419 -7.57 7.23 -21.38
N PRO A 420 -8.40 6.32 -21.95
CA PRO A 420 -8.46 4.91 -21.59
C PRO A 420 -7.27 4.13 -22.20
N LYS A 421 -6.07 4.36 -21.66
CA LYS A 421 -4.80 3.74 -22.06
C LYS A 421 -3.91 3.50 -20.84
N ILE A 422 -2.89 2.66 -21.00
CA ILE A 422 -1.81 2.57 -20.01
C ILE A 422 -0.99 3.87 -20.05
N ASN A 423 -0.85 4.56 -18.92
CA ASN A 423 -0.01 5.76 -18.80
C ASN A 423 1.44 5.41 -18.45
N THR A 424 2.36 6.33 -18.72
CA THR A 424 3.81 6.14 -18.53
C THR A 424 4.35 6.79 -17.26
N TYR A 425 5.54 6.37 -16.82
CA TYR A 425 6.30 7.03 -15.76
C TYR A 425 6.58 8.50 -16.10
N ALA A 426 6.93 8.81 -17.36
CA ALA A 426 7.18 10.17 -17.83
C ALA A 426 5.93 11.07 -17.75
N ASN A 427 4.76 10.56 -18.15
CA ASN A 427 3.51 11.33 -18.04
C ASN A 427 3.12 11.53 -16.56
N PHE A 428 3.28 10.52 -15.71
CA PHE A 428 3.04 10.66 -14.26
C PHE A 428 3.99 11.70 -13.62
N ARG A 429 5.27 11.67 -14.02
CA ARG A 429 6.30 12.64 -13.61
C ARG A 429 5.90 14.08 -13.94
N ASP A 430 5.43 14.32 -15.17
CA ASP A 430 5.25 15.68 -15.69
C ASP A 430 3.84 16.24 -15.48
N GLU A 431 2.80 15.39 -15.44
CA GLU A 431 1.38 15.81 -15.31
C GLU A 431 0.82 15.59 -13.90
N VAL A 432 1.21 14.50 -13.22
CA VAL A 432 0.53 14.05 -11.99
C VAL A 432 1.27 14.50 -10.71
N LEU A 433 2.61 14.39 -10.64
CA LEU A 433 3.36 14.90 -9.49
C LEU A 433 3.11 16.39 -9.19
N PRO A 434 2.99 17.31 -10.18
CA PRO A 434 2.65 18.71 -9.91
C PRO A 434 1.25 18.89 -9.31
N ARG A 435 0.25 18.08 -9.71
CA ARG A 435 -1.08 18.06 -9.07
C ARG A 435 -0.96 17.68 -7.60
N ILE A 436 -0.28 16.57 -7.31
CA ILE A 436 -0.11 16.07 -5.94
C ILE A 436 0.55 17.13 -5.06
N LYS A 437 1.57 17.83 -5.58
CA LYS A 437 2.21 18.93 -4.87
C LYS A 437 1.28 20.14 -4.67
N LYS A 438 0.52 20.55 -5.69
CA LYS A 438 -0.47 21.66 -5.62
C LYS A 438 -1.53 21.40 -4.54
N LEU A 439 -1.93 20.13 -4.34
CA LEU A 439 -2.92 19.71 -3.34
C LEU A 439 -2.38 19.69 -1.89
N GLY A 440 -1.07 19.87 -1.66
CA GLY A 440 -0.50 19.96 -0.30
C GLY A 440 -0.09 18.63 0.36
N TYR A 441 -0.20 17.51 -0.37
CA TYR A 441 0.40 16.23 0.01
C TYR A 441 1.93 16.35 0.15
N ASN A 442 2.54 15.46 0.93
CA ASN A 442 3.99 15.41 1.13
C ASN A 442 4.63 14.04 0.86
N ALA A 443 3.81 13.02 0.55
CA ALA A 443 4.27 11.70 0.13
C ALA A 443 3.37 11.15 -1.00
N VAL A 444 3.95 10.34 -1.87
CA VAL A 444 3.25 9.55 -2.90
C VAL A 444 3.46 8.08 -2.57
N GLN A 445 2.39 7.28 -2.52
CA GLN A 445 2.48 5.82 -2.43
C GLN A 445 2.25 5.27 -3.84
N ILE A 446 3.29 4.72 -4.46
CA ILE A 446 3.21 4.20 -5.84
C ILE A 446 3.04 2.68 -5.82
N MET A 447 1.85 2.27 -6.26
CA MET A 447 1.42 0.90 -6.41
C MET A 447 1.97 0.25 -7.68
N ALA A 448 2.01 -1.08 -7.70
CA ALA A 448 2.28 -1.90 -8.89
C ALA A 448 3.64 -1.66 -9.58
N ILE A 449 4.66 -1.20 -8.84
CA ILE A 449 6.01 -1.01 -9.37
C ILE A 449 6.69 -2.35 -9.72
N GLN A 450 6.64 -3.36 -8.86
CA GLN A 450 7.26 -4.67 -9.14
C GLN A 450 6.57 -5.35 -10.34
N GLU A 451 7.34 -5.90 -11.28
CA GLU A 451 6.78 -6.43 -12.51
C GLU A 451 5.91 -7.68 -12.27
N HIS A 452 4.69 -7.63 -12.80
CA HIS A 452 3.58 -8.54 -12.56
C HIS A 452 2.92 -8.89 -13.90
N SER A 453 2.86 -10.17 -14.31
CA SER A 453 2.39 -10.51 -15.67
C SER A 453 0.90 -10.25 -15.92
N TYR A 454 0.05 -10.23 -14.88
CA TYR A 454 -1.38 -9.98 -14.98
C TYR A 454 -1.73 -8.57 -14.49
N TYR A 455 -1.97 -7.63 -15.42
CA TYR A 455 -2.22 -6.21 -15.12
C TYR A 455 -3.43 -5.99 -14.18
N ALA A 456 -4.49 -6.79 -14.34
CA ALA A 456 -5.67 -6.75 -13.46
C ALA A 456 -5.45 -7.41 -12.08
N SER A 457 -4.22 -7.78 -11.71
CA SER A 457 -3.82 -8.03 -10.30
C SER A 457 -3.51 -6.75 -9.52
N PHE A 458 -3.51 -5.59 -10.20
CA PHE A 458 -3.22 -4.29 -9.60
C PHE A 458 -1.83 -4.18 -8.94
N GLY A 459 -0.89 -5.02 -9.38
CA GLY A 459 0.47 -5.13 -8.85
C GLY A 459 0.71 -6.34 -7.94
N TYR A 460 -0.33 -6.88 -7.30
CA TYR A 460 -0.17 -7.85 -6.22
C TYR A 460 0.40 -9.21 -6.68
N HIS A 461 0.16 -9.65 -7.92
CA HIS A 461 0.72 -10.91 -8.43
C HIS A 461 2.09 -10.70 -9.11
N VAL A 462 3.07 -10.30 -8.30
CA VAL A 462 4.46 -10.08 -8.72
C VAL A 462 5.07 -11.34 -9.34
N THR A 463 5.80 -11.14 -10.43
CA THR A 463 6.53 -12.18 -11.17
C THR A 463 8.04 -11.98 -11.10
N ASN A 464 8.52 -10.74 -11.30
CA ASN A 464 9.96 -10.41 -11.38
C ASN A 464 10.29 -9.31 -10.37
N PHE A 465 10.69 -9.69 -9.16
CA PHE A 465 10.73 -8.80 -7.98
C PHE A 465 11.72 -7.64 -8.10
N PHE A 466 12.78 -7.78 -8.89
CA PHE A 466 13.82 -6.76 -9.11
C PHE A 466 13.57 -5.86 -10.33
N ALA A 467 12.57 -6.17 -11.15
CA ALA A 467 12.22 -5.41 -12.35
C ALA A 467 11.06 -4.44 -12.06
N PRO A 468 11.16 -3.16 -12.47
CA PRO A 468 10.01 -2.26 -12.50
C PRO A 468 9.12 -2.62 -13.69
N SER A 469 7.80 -2.42 -13.58
CA SER A 469 6.87 -2.85 -14.62
C SER A 469 7.11 -2.11 -15.93
N SER A 470 7.41 -2.89 -16.97
CA SER A 470 7.74 -2.44 -18.33
C SER A 470 6.59 -1.73 -19.05
N ARG A 471 5.36 -1.92 -18.56
CA ARG A 471 4.15 -1.28 -19.10
C ARG A 471 4.17 0.25 -19.03
N PHE A 472 4.93 0.81 -18.09
CA PHE A 472 4.93 2.25 -17.83
C PHE A 472 6.19 2.94 -18.37
N GLY A 473 7.21 2.20 -18.80
CA GLY A 473 8.47 2.73 -19.31
C GLY A 473 9.67 1.89 -18.87
N THR A 474 10.86 2.48 -18.95
CA THR A 474 12.13 1.85 -18.56
C THR A 474 12.45 2.05 -17.07
N PRO A 475 13.41 1.30 -16.50
CA PRO A 475 13.98 1.57 -15.18
C PRO A 475 14.43 3.02 -14.98
N ASP A 476 15.08 3.63 -15.97
CA ASP A 476 15.60 5.00 -15.86
C ASP A 476 14.49 6.06 -16.02
N ASP A 477 13.36 5.75 -16.67
CA ASP A 477 12.15 6.58 -16.58
C ASP A 477 11.56 6.61 -15.16
N LEU A 478 11.59 5.48 -14.44
CA LEU A 478 11.15 5.42 -13.03
C LEU A 478 12.09 6.21 -12.11
N LYS A 479 13.42 6.12 -12.31
CA LYS A 479 14.38 7.00 -11.60
C LYS A 479 14.09 8.47 -11.86
N SER A 480 13.79 8.83 -13.11
CA SER A 480 13.42 10.19 -13.52
C SER A 480 12.13 10.70 -12.86
N LEU A 481 11.14 9.82 -12.65
CA LEU A 481 9.94 10.10 -11.88
C LEU A 481 10.26 10.42 -10.41
N ILE A 482 11.07 9.59 -9.76
CA ILE A 482 11.40 9.73 -8.33
C ILE A 482 12.27 10.98 -8.09
N ASP A 483 13.27 11.22 -8.93
CA ASP A 483 14.12 12.43 -8.90
C ASP A 483 13.29 13.72 -9.04
N LYS A 484 12.19 13.69 -9.81
CA LYS A 484 11.24 14.81 -9.91
C LYS A 484 10.33 14.96 -8.69
N ALA A 485 9.92 13.85 -8.07
CA ALA A 485 9.20 13.91 -6.80
C ALA A 485 10.08 14.54 -5.69
N HIS A 486 11.36 14.19 -5.67
CA HIS A 486 12.36 14.80 -4.77
C HIS A 486 12.60 16.28 -5.07
N GLU A 487 12.69 16.70 -6.34
CA GLU A 487 12.71 18.12 -6.75
C GLU A 487 11.50 18.88 -6.17
N LEU A 488 10.31 18.27 -6.23
CA LEU A 488 9.07 18.83 -5.69
C LEU A 488 8.98 18.70 -4.16
N GLY A 489 9.95 18.09 -3.47
CA GLY A 489 9.90 17.84 -2.03
C GLY A 489 8.71 16.96 -1.63
N LEU A 490 8.48 15.89 -2.37
CA LEU A 490 7.56 14.79 -2.07
C LEU A 490 8.39 13.53 -1.77
N LEU A 491 8.06 12.81 -0.69
CA LEU A 491 8.59 11.46 -0.48
C LEU A 491 7.91 10.51 -1.48
N VAL A 492 8.64 9.49 -1.96
CA VAL A 492 8.06 8.40 -2.75
C VAL A 492 8.18 7.09 -1.98
N LEU A 493 7.04 6.54 -1.60
CA LEU A 493 6.91 5.23 -0.98
C LEU A 493 6.46 4.22 -2.04
N MET A 494 6.94 2.98 -1.93
CA MET A 494 6.65 1.91 -2.88
C MET A 494 5.82 0.80 -2.23
N ASP A 495 4.85 0.24 -2.97
CA ASP A 495 4.22 -1.04 -2.61
C ASP A 495 5.22 -2.19 -2.79
N ILE A 496 5.55 -2.91 -1.72
CA ILE A 496 6.48 -4.06 -1.74
C ILE A 496 5.75 -5.34 -1.32
N VAL A 497 5.51 -6.21 -2.29
CA VAL A 497 4.60 -7.37 -2.15
C VAL A 497 5.41 -8.61 -1.79
N HIS A 498 5.98 -8.61 -0.58
CA HIS A 498 6.76 -9.75 -0.07
C HIS A 498 5.93 -10.82 0.64
N SER A 499 4.59 -10.68 0.69
CA SER A 499 3.71 -11.67 1.32
C SER A 499 3.52 -12.95 0.49
N HIS A 500 3.59 -12.85 -0.83
CA HIS A 500 3.36 -13.94 -1.77
C HIS A 500 4.03 -13.69 -3.12
N ALA A 501 3.98 -14.66 -4.03
CA ALA A 501 4.37 -14.51 -5.42
C ALA A 501 3.31 -15.10 -6.36
N SER A 502 3.28 -14.65 -7.61
CA SER A 502 2.43 -15.22 -8.66
C SER A 502 2.66 -16.73 -8.81
N ASN A 503 1.60 -17.47 -9.16
CA ASN A 503 1.71 -18.89 -9.54
C ASN A 503 2.25 -19.10 -10.98
N ASN A 504 2.50 -18.04 -11.76
CA ASN A 504 3.04 -18.13 -13.11
C ASN A 504 4.43 -18.82 -13.11
N THR A 505 4.55 -19.93 -13.83
CA THR A 505 5.77 -20.74 -13.95
C THR A 505 6.65 -20.40 -15.15
N LEU A 506 6.15 -19.62 -16.12
CA LEU A 506 6.88 -19.25 -17.34
C LEU A 506 7.66 -17.94 -17.15
N ASP A 507 7.03 -16.96 -16.48
CA ASP A 507 7.58 -15.60 -16.30
C ASP A 507 7.87 -15.24 -14.86
N GLY A 508 7.51 -16.12 -13.92
CA GLY A 508 7.58 -15.87 -12.50
C GLY A 508 8.43 -16.91 -11.77
N LEU A 509 8.64 -16.60 -10.50
CA LEU A 509 9.48 -17.36 -9.58
C LEU A 509 8.94 -18.79 -9.28
N ASN A 510 7.73 -19.15 -9.71
CA ASN A 510 7.12 -20.45 -9.43
C ASN A 510 7.79 -21.59 -10.23
N MET A 511 7.99 -22.73 -9.55
CA MET A 511 8.69 -23.91 -10.10
C MET A 511 10.03 -23.54 -10.76
N PHE A 512 10.79 -22.60 -10.18
CA PHE A 512 11.97 -22.01 -10.82
C PHE A 512 13.02 -23.04 -11.22
N ASP A 513 13.50 -23.83 -10.25
CA ASP A 513 14.47 -24.93 -10.41
C ASP A 513 13.79 -26.29 -10.66
N GLY A 514 12.52 -26.27 -11.07
CA GLY A 514 11.67 -27.45 -11.23
C GLY A 514 11.14 -28.08 -9.94
N THR A 515 11.39 -27.50 -8.76
CA THR A 515 10.80 -27.92 -7.47
C THR A 515 9.66 -27.00 -7.01
N ASP A 516 8.78 -27.51 -6.15
CA ASP A 516 7.73 -26.67 -5.53
C ASP A 516 8.25 -25.83 -4.35
N SER A 517 9.44 -26.12 -3.85
CA SER A 517 9.93 -25.79 -2.51
C SER A 517 11.20 -24.93 -2.47
N HIS A 518 11.59 -24.36 -3.60
CA HIS A 518 12.79 -23.54 -3.77
C HIS A 518 12.73 -22.21 -2.98
N TYR A 519 12.04 -21.19 -3.50
CA TYR A 519 11.76 -19.94 -2.78
C TYR A 519 10.59 -20.05 -1.80
N PHE A 520 9.82 -21.14 -1.88
CA PHE A 520 8.50 -21.30 -1.28
C PHE A 520 8.45 -22.50 -0.33
N HIS A 521 7.45 -22.58 0.52
CA HIS A 521 7.16 -23.85 1.21
C HIS A 521 6.63 -24.90 0.22
N SER A 522 6.77 -26.19 0.54
CA SER A 522 6.17 -27.28 -0.23
C SER A 522 4.67 -27.43 0.08
N GLY A 523 3.90 -27.95 -0.89
CA GLY A 523 2.51 -28.35 -0.70
C GLY A 523 1.61 -27.22 -0.19
N SER A 524 0.72 -27.53 0.76
CA SER A 524 -0.31 -26.59 1.22
C SER A 524 0.21 -25.38 2.01
N ARG A 525 1.33 -25.50 2.77
CA ARG A 525 1.97 -24.30 3.39
C ARG A 525 2.56 -23.38 2.31
N GLY A 526 2.82 -23.91 1.12
CA GLY A 526 3.36 -23.20 -0.03
C GLY A 526 2.35 -22.48 -0.92
N HIS A 527 1.05 -22.51 -0.61
CA HIS A 527 0.01 -22.05 -1.53
C HIS A 527 -1.13 -21.29 -0.83
N HIS A 528 -1.34 -20.03 -1.22
CA HIS A 528 -2.42 -19.20 -0.71
C HIS A 528 -3.70 -19.39 -1.53
N TRP A 529 -4.54 -20.36 -1.13
CA TRP A 529 -5.71 -20.82 -1.87
C TRP A 529 -6.73 -19.73 -2.25
N MET A 530 -6.81 -18.63 -1.48
CA MET A 530 -7.72 -17.51 -1.74
C MET A 530 -7.17 -16.51 -2.77
N TRP A 531 -5.85 -16.53 -3.02
CA TRP A 531 -5.15 -15.65 -3.98
C TRP A 531 -4.49 -16.43 -5.14
N ASP A 532 -4.75 -17.74 -5.24
CA ASP A 532 -4.10 -18.67 -6.19
C ASP A 532 -2.59 -18.44 -6.35
N SER A 533 -1.88 -18.29 -5.24
CA SER A 533 -0.50 -17.76 -5.21
C SER A 533 0.47 -18.65 -4.44
N ARG A 534 1.79 -18.41 -4.58
CA ARG A 534 2.86 -19.09 -3.83
C ARG A 534 3.25 -18.32 -2.58
N LEU A 535 3.59 -19.05 -1.50
CA LEU A 535 3.99 -18.49 -0.20
C LEU A 535 5.46 -18.77 0.11
N PHE A 536 6.22 -17.71 0.40
CA PHE A 536 7.66 -17.76 0.65
C PHE A 536 8.04 -18.62 1.86
N ASN A 537 9.22 -19.25 1.78
CA ASN A 537 9.84 -19.94 2.90
C ASN A 537 10.79 -18.99 3.63
N TYR A 538 10.24 -18.13 4.50
CA TYR A 538 11.01 -17.09 5.22
C TYR A 538 12.11 -17.66 6.16
N GLY A 539 12.10 -18.96 6.46
CA GLY A 539 13.16 -19.65 7.20
C GLY A 539 14.36 -20.08 6.33
N SER A 540 14.31 -19.87 5.01
CA SER A 540 15.39 -20.25 4.08
C SER A 540 16.39 -19.11 3.86
N TRP A 541 17.68 -19.38 4.02
CA TRP A 541 18.76 -18.38 3.98
C TRP A 541 18.75 -17.53 2.69
N GLU A 542 18.67 -18.18 1.54
CA GLU A 542 18.66 -17.49 0.23
C GLU A 542 17.33 -16.77 -0.06
N VAL A 543 16.21 -17.19 0.57
CA VAL A 543 14.94 -16.43 0.51
C VAL A 543 15.06 -15.14 1.32
N VAL A 544 15.64 -15.21 2.53
CA VAL A 544 15.92 -14.01 3.32
C VAL A 544 16.92 -13.11 2.58
N ARG A 545 17.98 -13.66 1.96
CA ARG A 545 18.91 -12.90 1.12
C ARG A 545 18.17 -12.20 -0.03
N TYR A 546 17.33 -12.92 -0.77
CA TYR A 546 16.57 -12.40 -1.91
C TYR A 546 15.64 -11.25 -1.50
N LEU A 547 14.81 -11.44 -0.47
CA LEU A 547 13.82 -10.45 -0.03
C LEU A 547 14.45 -9.24 0.68
N LEU A 548 15.52 -9.43 1.46
CA LEU A 548 16.28 -8.29 2.04
C LEU A 548 17.06 -7.53 0.97
N SER A 549 17.62 -8.23 -0.02
CA SER A 549 18.29 -7.58 -1.15
C SER A 549 17.31 -6.86 -2.06
N ASN A 550 16.07 -7.32 -2.16
CA ASN A 550 15.04 -6.63 -2.92
C ASN A 550 14.61 -5.32 -2.23
N ALA A 551 14.35 -5.36 -0.93
CA ALA A 551 14.09 -4.14 -0.16
C ALA A 551 15.24 -3.12 -0.27
N ARG A 552 16.50 -3.57 -0.20
CA ARG A 552 17.66 -2.69 -0.40
C ARG A 552 17.80 -2.18 -1.84
N TRP A 553 17.55 -3.01 -2.85
CA TRP A 553 17.63 -2.65 -4.28
C TRP A 553 16.76 -1.43 -4.60
N TRP A 554 15.52 -1.39 -4.13
CA TRP A 554 14.62 -0.26 -4.35
C TRP A 554 15.06 1.03 -3.63
N LEU A 555 15.67 0.94 -2.44
CA LEU A 555 16.24 2.11 -1.74
C LEU A 555 17.55 2.61 -2.38
N ASP A 556 18.43 1.71 -2.85
CA ASP A 556 19.73 2.09 -3.40
C ASP A 556 19.71 2.45 -4.89
N GLU A 557 19.03 1.72 -5.77
CA GLU A 557 19.02 1.99 -7.22
C GLU A 557 18.01 3.09 -7.59
N TYR A 558 16.83 3.09 -6.95
CA TYR A 558 15.71 3.97 -7.33
C TYR A 558 15.43 5.10 -6.32
N LYS A 559 16.10 5.12 -5.17
CA LYS A 559 15.96 6.16 -4.13
C LYS A 559 14.53 6.32 -3.59
N PHE A 560 13.75 5.24 -3.51
CA PHE A 560 12.51 5.28 -2.75
C PHE A 560 12.78 5.67 -1.28
N ASP A 561 11.85 6.41 -0.68
CA ASP A 561 11.94 6.94 0.70
C ASP A 561 11.28 6.00 1.72
N GLY A 562 10.97 4.77 1.31
CA GLY A 562 10.30 3.78 2.15
C GLY A 562 9.31 2.89 1.39
N PHE A 563 8.54 2.11 2.15
CA PHE A 563 7.64 1.09 1.63
C PHE A 563 6.30 1.03 2.36
N ARG A 564 5.28 0.57 1.63
CA ARG A 564 4.14 -0.15 2.21
C ARG A 564 4.34 -1.63 1.95
N PHE A 565 4.40 -2.44 3.01
CA PHE A 565 4.43 -3.89 2.90
C PHE A 565 2.99 -4.40 2.83
N ASP A 566 2.68 -5.15 1.78
CA ASP A 566 1.30 -5.58 1.47
C ASP A 566 1.01 -7.02 1.88
N GLY A 567 -0.20 -7.25 2.37
CA GLY A 567 -0.66 -8.56 2.85
C GLY A 567 0.03 -9.03 4.12
N VAL A 568 0.44 -8.13 5.03
CA VAL A 568 1.23 -8.51 6.23
C VAL A 568 0.43 -9.43 7.17
N THR A 569 -0.89 -9.29 7.25
CA THR A 569 -1.75 -10.28 7.95
C THR A 569 -1.66 -11.68 7.34
N SER A 570 -1.40 -11.80 6.03
CA SER A 570 -1.18 -13.10 5.38
C SER A 570 0.18 -13.70 5.76
N MET A 571 1.19 -12.85 5.95
CA MET A 571 2.53 -13.25 6.42
C MET A 571 2.52 -13.71 7.88
N MET A 572 1.94 -12.93 8.79
CA MET A 572 2.11 -13.13 10.23
C MET A 572 1.37 -14.34 10.80
N TYR A 573 0.43 -14.94 10.05
CA TYR A 573 -0.38 -16.06 10.53
C TYR A 573 -0.45 -17.19 9.52
N THR A 574 -0.30 -18.43 10.00
CA THR A 574 -0.43 -19.68 9.24
C THR A 574 -1.84 -19.95 8.68
N HIS A 575 -2.85 -19.18 9.12
CA HIS A 575 -4.20 -19.14 8.55
C HIS A 575 -4.47 -17.87 7.73
N HIS A 576 -3.47 -17.01 7.55
CA HIS A 576 -3.48 -15.81 6.70
C HIS A 576 -4.59 -14.80 7.00
N GLY A 577 -5.08 -14.74 8.25
CA GLY A 577 -6.30 -14.02 8.64
C GLY A 577 -7.62 -14.58 8.05
N LEU A 578 -7.59 -15.55 7.14
CA LEU A 578 -8.76 -16.08 6.44
C LEU A 578 -9.71 -16.80 7.40
N GLN A 579 -11.01 -16.47 7.30
CA GLN A 579 -12.10 -17.02 8.14
C GLN A 579 -11.93 -16.80 9.65
N MET A 580 -11.00 -15.92 10.06
CA MET A 580 -10.80 -15.54 11.45
C MET A 580 -11.50 -14.22 11.78
N THR A 581 -11.60 -13.91 13.07
CA THR A 581 -12.09 -12.62 13.56
C THR A 581 -11.23 -12.24 14.74
N PHE A 582 -10.50 -11.13 14.60
CA PHE A 582 -9.67 -10.59 15.67
C PHE A 582 -10.56 -9.74 16.58
N THR A 583 -10.71 -10.18 17.83
CA THR A 583 -11.56 -9.55 18.86
C THR A 583 -10.77 -8.63 19.79
N GLY A 584 -9.44 -8.55 19.60
CA GLY A 584 -8.51 -7.90 20.52
C GLY A 584 -8.03 -8.83 21.64
N ASN A 585 -8.38 -10.12 21.61
CA ASN A 585 -7.91 -11.12 22.57
C ASN A 585 -6.51 -11.60 22.17
N TYR A 586 -5.51 -11.39 23.01
CA TYR A 586 -4.09 -11.59 22.62
C TYR A 586 -3.72 -13.05 22.30
N ASN A 587 -4.55 -14.02 22.68
CA ASN A 587 -4.43 -15.42 22.24
C ASN A 587 -4.66 -15.62 20.72
N GLU A 588 -5.28 -14.64 20.05
CA GLU A 588 -5.48 -14.62 18.59
C GLU A 588 -4.22 -14.11 17.85
N TYR A 589 -3.33 -13.39 18.54
CA TYR A 589 -2.11 -12.79 17.98
C TYR A 589 -0.82 -13.54 18.32
N PHE A 590 -0.80 -14.29 19.44
CA PHE A 590 0.40 -14.89 20.00
C PHE A 590 0.18 -16.37 20.37
N GLY A 591 0.82 -17.26 19.61
CA GLY A 591 0.71 -18.70 19.79
C GLY A 591 1.10 -19.47 18.51
N PHE A 592 0.79 -20.76 18.46
CA PHE A 592 1.14 -21.64 17.33
C PHE A 592 0.52 -21.26 15.97
N ALA A 593 -0.46 -20.35 15.95
CA ALA A 593 -1.01 -19.79 14.71
C ALA A 593 -0.09 -18.76 14.04
N THR A 594 0.77 -18.10 14.82
CA THR A 594 1.71 -17.05 14.38
C THR A 594 2.86 -17.67 13.61
N ASP A 595 3.15 -17.20 12.40
CA ASP A 595 4.32 -17.64 11.65
C ASP A 595 5.56 -16.85 12.09
N VAL A 596 6.36 -17.46 12.98
CA VAL A 596 7.54 -16.82 13.56
C VAL A 596 8.64 -16.59 12.52
N ASP A 597 8.74 -17.43 11.48
CA ASP A 597 9.72 -17.25 10.40
C ASP A 597 9.41 -15.96 9.63
N ALA A 598 8.13 -15.76 9.27
CA ALA A 598 7.66 -14.55 8.60
C ALA A 598 7.80 -13.29 9.45
N VAL A 599 7.46 -13.34 10.75
CA VAL A 599 7.60 -12.18 11.64
C VAL A 599 9.08 -11.84 11.88
N VAL A 600 9.98 -12.84 11.94
CA VAL A 600 11.43 -12.57 12.04
C VAL A 600 11.99 -11.97 10.75
N TYR A 601 11.51 -12.38 9.56
CA TYR A 601 11.83 -11.66 8.31
C TYR A 601 11.38 -10.19 8.38
N LEU A 602 10.16 -9.91 8.86
CA LEU A 602 9.63 -8.55 9.01
C LEU A 602 10.44 -7.71 10.01
N MET A 603 11.01 -8.32 11.06
CA MET A 603 11.96 -7.66 11.95
C MET A 603 13.30 -7.39 11.25
N LEU A 604 13.87 -8.38 10.54
CA LEU A 604 15.16 -8.22 9.84
C LEU A 604 15.11 -7.17 8.73
N VAL A 605 13.99 -7.03 8.01
CA VAL A 605 13.85 -6.00 6.98
C VAL A 605 13.67 -4.60 7.56
N ASN A 606 12.97 -4.45 8.70
CA ASN A 606 12.89 -3.16 9.39
C ASN A 606 14.23 -2.77 10.08
N ASP A 607 14.99 -3.74 10.61
CA ASP A 607 16.36 -3.51 11.13
C ASP A 607 17.30 -3.02 10.01
N LEU A 608 17.22 -3.64 8.83
CA LEU A 608 17.93 -3.23 7.63
C LEU A 608 17.55 -1.82 7.14
N ILE A 609 16.25 -1.55 7.01
CA ILE A 609 15.73 -0.26 6.51
C ILE A 609 16.16 0.86 7.45
N HIS A 610 15.79 0.80 8.73
CA HIS A 610 16.05 1.90 9.67
C HIS A 610 17.53 2.01 10.05
N GLY A 611 18.28 0.91 10.02
CA GLY A 611 19.73 0.90 10.29
C GLY A 611 20.61 1.44 9.15
N LEU A 612 20.11 1.46 7.90
CA LEU A 612 20.84 2.03 6.75
C LEU A 612 20.20 3.31 6.18
N PHE A 613 18.92 3.57 6.46
CA PHE A 613 18.13 4.69 5.95
C PHE A 613 17.20 5.23 7.05
N PRO A 614 17.69 5.93 8.09
CA PRO A 614 16.88 6.33 9.25
C PRO A 614 15.70 7.28 8.94
N GLU A 615 15.78 8.01 7.81
CA GLU A 615 14.70 8.87 7.31
C GLU A 615 13.60 8.10 6.56
N ALA A 616 13.83 6.82 6.22
CA ALA A 616 12.87 6.03 5.47
C ALA A 616 11.61 5.71 6.29
N VAL A 617 10.50 5.43 5.62
CA VAL A 617 9.22 5.06 6.24
C VAL A 617 8.90 3.59 5.96
N SER A 618 8.51 2.82 6.99
CA SER A 618 7.87 1.51 6.77
C SER A 618 6.42 1.50 7.25
N ILE A 619 5.49 1.28 6.31
CA ILE A 619 4.06 1.12 6.56
C ILE A 619 3.71 -0.36 6.40
N GLY A 620 2.95 -0.93 7.33
CA GLY A 620 2.42 -2.29 7.19
C GLY A 620 0.91 -2.31 6.94
N GLU A 621 0.52 -3.03 5.89
CA GLU A 621 -0.87 -3.44 5.70
C GLU A 621 -1.19 -4.64 6.61
N ASP A 622 -1.72 -4.34 7.80
CA ASP A 622 -2.25 -5.35 8.72
C ASP A 622 -3.70 -5.02 9.12
N VAL A 623 -4.61 -5.96 8.86
CA VAL A 623 -6.02 -5.89 9.30
C VAL A 623 -6.24 -6.53 10.68
N SER A 624 -5.27 -7.29 11.23
CA SER A 624 -5.49 -8.01 12.49
C SER A 624 -5.51 -7.12 13.74
N GLY A 625 -4.69 -6.07 13.74
CA GLY A 625 -4.48 -5.23 14.92
C GLY A 625 -3.37 -5.76 15.83
N MET A 626 -2.38 -6.48 15.29
CA MET A 626 -1.34 -7.14 16.09
C MET A 626 -0.62 -6.15 17.04
N PRO A 627 -0.56 -6.41 18.35
CA PRO A 627 0.20 -5.57 19.29
C PRO A 627 1.71 -5.62 19.03
N THR A 628 2.41 -4.52 19.33
CA THR A 628 3.88 -4.35 19.13
C THR A 628 4.32 -4.27 17.67
N PHE A 629 3.38 -4.03 16.75
CA PHE A 629 3.66 -4.00 15.31
C PHE A 629 4.40 -2.70 14.93
N CYS A 630 3.93 -1.55 15.42
CA CYS A 630 4.56 -0.24 15.20
C CYS A 630 5.47 0.19 16.37
N VAL A 631 6.11 -0.79 17.03
CA VAL A 631 7.05 -0.56 18.14
C VAL A 631 8.47 -0.93 17.68
N PRO A 632 9.53 -0.17 18.05
CA PRO A 632 10.90 -0.47 17.66
C PRO A 632 11.37 -1.88 18.02
N ILE A 633 12.29 -2.41 17.20
CA ILE A 633 12.85 -3.76 17.38
C ILE A 633 13.69 -3.84 18.65
N GLU A 634 14.42 -2.78 19.01
CA GLU A 634 15.19 -2.67 20.25
C GLU A 634 14.32 -2.82 21.52
N ASP A 635 13.05 -2.39 21.46
CA ASP A 635 12.05 -2.54 22.51
C ASP A 635 11.38 -3.92 22.50
N GLY A 636 11.44 -4.64 21.37
CA GLY A 636 10.90 -5.99 21.18
C GLY A 636 9.75 -6.10 20.18
N GLY A 637 9.42 -5.02 19.47
CA GLY A 637 8.38 -4.97 18.45
C GLY A 637 8.82 -5.47 17.06
N VAL A 638 7.95 -5.28 16.06
CA VAL A 638 8.20 -5.69 14.66
C VAL A 638 8.98 -4.63 13.86
N GLY A 639 8.94 -3.36 14.29
CA GLY A 639 9.77 -2.28 13.72
C GLY A 639 9.13 -1.43 12.62
N PHE A 640 7.83 -1.56 12.37
CA PHE A 640 7.13 -0.66 11.44
C PHE A 640 7.01 0.77 12.01
N ASP A 641 7.07 1.79 11.15
CA ASP A 641 6.70 3.15 11.55
C ASP A 641 5.18 3.27 11.75
N TYR A 642 4.39 2.80 10.78
CA TYR A 642 2.94 2.95 10.76
C TYR A 642 2.24 1.64 10.38
N ARG A 643 0.96 1.53 10.76
CA ARG A 643 0.01 0.56 10.20
C ARG A 643 -1.16 1.27 9.52
N LEU A 644 -1.77 0.63 8.52
CA LEU A 644 -3.03 1.12 7.96
C LEU A 644 -4.18 0.97 8.96
N HIS A 645 -5.03 2.00 9.08
CA HIS A 645 -6.23 1.98 9.93
C HIS A 645 -7.46 1.47 9.16
N MET A 646 -7.36 0.24 8.65
CA MET A 646 -8.27 -0.31 7.62
C MET A 646 -9.76 -0.29 8.01
N ALA A 647 -10.07 -0.47 9.30
CA ALA A 647 -11.44 -0.49 9.83
C ALA A 647 -12.23 0.83 9.67
N VAL A 648 -11.58 1.94 9.30
CA VAL A 648 -12.26 3.23 9.07
C VAL A 648 -13.08 3.21 7.78
N ALA A 649 -12.54 2.65 6.70
CA ALA A 649 -13.26 2.58 5.41
C ALA A 649 -14.52 1.71 5.50
N ASP A 650 -14.38 0.50 6.09
CA ASP A 650 -15.50 -0.38 6.42
C ASP A 650 -16.61 0.35 7.18
N LYS A 651 -16.25 1.24 8.12
CA LYS A 651 -17.20 1.97 8.94
C LYS A 651 -17.98 3.01 8.15
N TRP A 652 -17.36 3.68 7.19
CA TRP A 652 -18.05 4.59 6.29
C TRP A 652 -19.01 3.83 5.36
N ILE A 653 -18.61 2.68 4.82
CA ILE A 653 -19.51 1.79 4.05
C ILE A 653 -20.70 1.33 4.92
N GLU A 654 -20.45 0.89 6.17
CA GLU A 654 -21.48 0.45 7.13
C GLU A 654 -22.48 1.56 7.49
N LEU A 655 -22.09 2.83 7.35
CA LEU A 655 -22.94 4.00 7.59
C LEU A 655 -23.65 4.48 6.31
N LEU A 656 -22.99 4.45 5.16
CA LEU A 656 -23.55 4.82 3.85
C LEU A 656 -24.63 3.84 3.37
N GLN A 657 -24.62 2.59 3.85
CA GLN A 657 -25.71 1.62 3.69
C GLN A 657 -26.94 1.91 4.58
N LYS A 658 -26.88 2.91 5.47
CA LYS A 658 -27.95 3.34 6.37
C LYS A 658 -28.40 4.76 6.03
N ARG A 659 -29.52 5.18 6.61
CA ARG A 659 -29.99 6.56 6.53
C ARG A 659 -29.24 7.43 7.55
N ASP A 660 -29.03 8.71 7.22
CA ASP A 660 -28.38 9.70 8.08
C ASP A 660 -28.99 9.75 9.50
N GLU A 661 -30.30 9.51 9.65
CA GLU A 661 -30.96 9.55 10.97
C GLU A 661 -30.64 8.35 11.86
N ASP A 662 -30.12 7.26 11.29
CA ASP A 662 -29.72 6.03 12.00
C ASP A 662 -28.21 6.00 12.34
N TRP A 663 -27.45 7.03 11.92
CA TRP A 663 -26.02 7.15 12.24
C TRP A 663 -25.80 7.35 13.74
N ARG A 664 -24.61 7.00 14.22
CA ARG A 664 -24.26 6.99 15.65
C ARG A 664 -22.94 7.73 15.86
N MET A 665 -23.01 8.89 16.47
CA MET A 665 -21.86 9.76 16.71
C MET A 665 -20.84 9.08 17.62
N GLY A 666 -21.32 8.31 18.62
CA GLY A 666 -20.47 7.49 19.47
C GLY A 666 -19.71 6.40 18.71
N ASP A 667 -20.35 5.78 17.72
CA ASP A 667 -19.74 4.70 16.91
C ASP A 667 -18.70 5.26 15.92
N ILE A 668 -18.95 6.43 15.31
CA ILE A 668 -17.99 7.13 14.43
C ILE A 668 -16.73 7.49 15.23
N VAL A 669 -16.90 8.18 16.36
CA VAL A 669 -15.78 8.54 17.24
C VAL A 669 -15.04 7.28 17.70
N HIS A 670 -15.76 6.24 18.13
CA HIS A 670 -15.14 5.00 18.60
C HIS A 670 -14.26 4.37 17.52
N THR A 671 -14.74 4.17 16.28
CA THR A 671 -13.88 3.60 15.23
C THR A 671 -12.64 4.45 14.95
N LEU A 672 -12.77 5.77 14.84
CA LEU A 672 -11.63 6.66 14.54
C LEU A 672 -10.57 6.67 15.66
N THR A 673 -10.97 6.54 16.93
CA THR A 673 -10.08 6.63 18.09
C THR A 673 -9.72 5.27 18.73
N ASN A 674 -10.29 4.15 18.30
CA ASN A 674 -10.02 2.81 18.86
C ASN A 674 -8.71 2.23 18.32
N ARG A 675 -7.60 2.89 18.68
CA ARG A 675 -6.23 2.57 18.26
C ARG A 675 -5.33 2.32 19.45
N ARG A 676 -4.19 1.66 19.20
CA ARG A 676 -3.19 1.38 20.23
C ARG A 676 -2.35 2.64 20.49
N TRP A 677 -2.24 3.06 21.74
CA TRP A 677 -1.39 4.20 22.11
C TRP A 677 0.08 3.88 21.82
N LEU A 678 0.84 4.90 21.38
CA LEU A 678 2.22 4.83 20.86
C LEU A 678 2.43 4.04 19.56
N GLU A 679 1.43 3.36 19.00
CA GLU A 679 1.53 2.69 17.68
C GLU A 679 0.84 3.54 16.61
N LYS A 680 1.64 4.25 15.77
CA LYS A 680 1.13 5.25 14.81
C LYS A 680 0.26 4.61 13.72
N CYS A 681 -0.84 5.26 13.34
CA CYS A 681 -1.71 4.80 12.25
C CYS A 681 -1.75 5.79 11.07
N VAL A 682 -1.74 5.27 9.84
CA VAL A 682 -2.20 6.01 8.64
C VAL A 682 -3.68 5.73 8.43
N SER A 683 -4.49 6.77 8.29
CA SER A 683 -5.95 6.67 8.16
C SER A 683 -6.45 7.23 6.83
N TYR A 684 -7.52 6.65 6.30
CA TYR A 684 -8.14 7.02 5.03
C TYR A 684 -9.64 6.77 5.12
N ALA A 685 -10.42 7.53 4.36
CA ALA A 685 -11.87 7.37 4.33
C ALA A 685 -12.30 6.19 3.45
N GLU A 686 -11.55 5.94 2.37
CA GLU A 686 -11.73 4.87 1.38
C GLU A 686 -10.35 4.57 0.75
N SER A 687 -10.08 3.31 0.43
CA SER A 687 -8.87 2.85 -0.28
C SER A 687 -9.16 2.60 -1.76
N HIS A 688 -8.12 2.16 -2.48
CA HIS A 688 -8.27 1.58 -3.81
C HIS A 688 -9.26 0.40 -3.90
N ASP A 689 -9.51 -0.36 -2.82
CA ASP A 689 -10.46 -1.48 -2.82
C ASP A 689 -11.91 -1.01 -3.04
N GLN A 690 -12.34 0.03 -2.33
CA GLN A 690 -13.67 0.61 -2.50
C GLN A 690 -13.83 1.28 -3.88
N ALA A 691 -12.71 1.66 -4.50
CA ALA A 691 -12.72 2.17 -5.86
C ALA A 691 -12.90 1.05 -6.91
N LEU A 692 -12.53 -0.22 -6.63
CA LEU A 692 -12.58 -1.33 -7.59
C LEU A 692 -14.00 -1.85 -7.89
N VAL A 693 -14.14 -2.49 -9.05
CA VAL A 693 -15.40 -3.07 -9.54
C VAL A 693 -15.97 -4.12 -8.58
N GLY A 694 -17.07 -3.76 -7.92
CA GLY A 694 -17.74 -4.62 -6.94
C GLY A 694 -18.26 -3.85 -5.73
N ASP A 695 -17.62 -2.72 -5.42
CA ASP A 695 -18.10 -1.71 -4.45
C ASP A 695 -18.33 -0.37 -5.17
N LYS A 696 -18.30 0.74 -4.44
CA LYS A 696 -18.42 2.12 -4.93
C LYS A 696 -17.51 3.05 -4.10
N THR A 697 -17.04 4.13 -4.72
CA THR A 697 -16.45 5.27 -3.99
C THR A 697 -17.47 5.92 -3.05
N ILE A 698 -17.01 6.64 -2.01
CA ILE A 698 -17.88 7.40 -1.09
C ILE A 698 -18.74 8.40 -1.87
N ALA A 699 -18.16 9.07 -2.88
CA ALA A 699 -18.90 9.96 -3.77
C ALA A 699 -20.07 9.24 -4.48
N PHE A 700 -19.84 8.03 -5.03
CA PHE A 700 -20.87 7.27 -5.75
C PHE A 700 -21.82 6.47 -4.82
N TRP A 701 -21.46 6.26 -3.55
CA TRP A 701 -22.39 5.89 -2.47
C TRP A 701 -23.31 7.06 -2.07
N LEU A 702 -22.78 8.28 -2.03
CA LEU A 702 -23.51 9.47 -1.59
C LEU A 702 -24.45 10.05 -2.65
N MET A 703 -24.05 10.02 -3.92
CA MET A 703 -24.70 10.75 -5.03
C MET A 703 -25.19 9.85 -6.18
N ASP A 704 -24.64 8.64 -6.33
CA ASP A 704 -24.99 7.69 -7.40
C ASP A 704 -25.03 8.37 -8.79
N LYS A 705 -26.02 8.07 -9.63
CA LYS A 705 -26.16 8.60 -10.98
C LYS A 705 -26.43 10.10 -11.08
N ASP A 706 -26.87 10.79 -10.02
CA ASP A 706 -27.11 12.25 -10.08
C ASP A 706 -25.80 12.99 -10.40
N MET A 707 -24.64 12.37 -10.13
CA MET A 707 -23.32 12.87 -10.49
C MET A 707 -23.16 13.20 -11.98
N TYR A 708 -23.85 12.48 -12.87
CA TYR A 708 -23.73 12.69 -14.33
C TYR A 708 -24.53 13.90 -14.83
N ASP A 709 -25.66 14.21 -14.19
CA ASP A 709 -26.63 15.22 -14.66
C ASP A 709 -26.56 16.55 -13.89
N PHE A 710 -26.10 16.53 -12.63
CA PHE A 710 -26.25 17.65 -11.67
C PHE A 710 -24.92 18.16 -11.06
N MET A 711 -23.76 17.66 -11.49
CA MET A 711 -22.45 18.17 -11.05
C MET A 711 -22.02 19.47 -11.75
N ALA A 712 -22.80 20.02 -12.68
CA ALA A 712 -22.52 21.32 -13.28
C ALA A 712 -23.00 22.49 -12.39
N LEU A 713 -22.34 23.64 -12.51
CA LEU A 713 -22.71 24.89 -11.83
C LEU A 713 -23.77 25.71 -12.58
N ASP A 714 -24.03 25.41 -13.87
CA ASP A 714 -25.05 26.07 -14.72
C ASP A 714 -26.50 25.82 -14.26
N ARG A 715 -26.69 24.92 -13.30
CA ARG A 715 -27.98 24.44 -12.78
C ARG A 715 -27.96 24.29 -11.26
N PRO A 716 -29.11 24.41 -10.58
CA PRO A 716 -29.21 24.05 -9.18
C PRO A 716 -28.86 22.58 -8.97
N ALA A 717 -28.13 22.30 -7.90
CA ALA A 717 -27.90 20.94 -7.42
C ALA A 717 -29.22 20.28 -6.96
N THR A 718 -29.26 18.95 -6.95
CA THR A 718 -30.33 18.24 -6.23
C THR A 718 -29.97 18.17 -4.73
N PRO A 719 -30.96 18.01 -3.82
CA PRO A 719 -30.69 17.78 -2.41
C PRO A 719 -29.85 16.52 -2.12
N LEU A 720 -29.68 15.63 -3.10
CA LEU A 720 -28.77 14.48 -3.03
C LEU A 720 -27.32 14.89 -3.33
N ILE A 721 -27.09 15.76 -4.32
CA ILE A 721 -25.79 16.38 -4.60
C ILE A 721 -25.35 17.27 -3.42
N ASP A 722 -26.24 18.13 -2.89
CA ASP A 722 -25.93 18.97 -1.72
C ASP A 722 -25.52 18.13 -0.50
N ARG A 723 -26.28 17.06 -0.23
CA ARG A 723 -25.94 16.06 0.81
C ARG A 723 -24.58 15.42 0.53
N GLY A 724 -24.32 15.03 -0.71
CA GLY A 724 -23.11 14.32 -1.10
C GLY A 724 -21.85 15.16 -0.99
N ILE A 725 -21.87 16.38 -1.53
CA ILE A 725 -20.78 17.35 -1.43
C ILE A 725 -20.46 17.64 0.04
N ALA A 726 -21.49 17.91 0.85
CA ALA A 726 -21.31 18.17 2.28
C ALA A 726 -20.71 16.96 3.03
N LEU A 727 -21.32 15.78 2.90
CA LEU A 727 -20.86 14.58 3.63
C LEU A 727 -19.49 14.09 3.15
N HIS A 728 -19.14 14.22 1.86
CA HIS A 728 -17.81 13.87 1.34
C HIS A 728 -16.72 14.69 2.03
N LYS A 729 -16.90 16.02 2.12
CA LYS A 729 -16.01 16.94 2.84
C LYS A 729 -15.90 16.57 4.33
N MET A 730 -17.05 16.38 5.00
CA MET A 730 -17.09 16.04 6.43
C MET A 730 -16.41 14.71 6.76
N ILE A 731 -16.66 13.66 5.98
CA ILE A 731 -16.11 12.31 6.17
C ILE A 731 -14.58 12.32 6.03
N ARG A 732 -14.04 13.01 5.01
CA ARG A 732 -12.60 13.09 4.77
C ARG A 732 -11.91 13.90 5.87
N LEU A 733 -12.45 15.05 6.27
CA LEU A 733 -11.88 15.88 7.34
C LEU A 733 -11.92 15.21 8.72
N ILE A 734 -13.04 14.59 9.13
CA ILE A 734 -13.09 13.91 10.45
C ILE A 734 -12.16 12.69 10.50
N THR A 735 -11.99 12.00 9.36
CA THR A 735 -11.05 10.89 9.24
C THR A 735 -9.61 11.36 9.39
N MET A 736 -9.23 12.47 8.76
CA MET A 736 -7.90 13.07 8.93
C MET A 736 -7.66 13.57 10.36
N ALA A 737 -8.65 14.22 10.98
CA ALA A 737 -8.48 14.90 12.28
C ALA A 737 -8.61 14.00 13.52
N LEU A 738 -9.25 12.82 13.41
CA LEU A 738 -9.34 11.84 14.51
C LEU A 738 -8.68 10.49 14.20
N GLY A 739 -8.59 10.08 12.94
CA GLY A 739 -8.36 8.69 12.54
C GLY A 739 -6.92 8.18 12.60
N GLY A 740 -5.92 9.04 12.64
CA GLY A 740 -4.51 8.62 12.60
C GLY A 740 -3.48 9.73 12.90
N GLU A 741 -2.22 9.36 12.72
CA GLU A 741 -1.03 10.23 12.77
C GLU A 741 -0.42 10.46 11.36
N GLY A 742 -1.04 9.85 10.35
CA GLY A 742 -0.89 10.13 8.93
C GLY A 742 -2.23 9.96 8.22
N TYR A 743 -2.36 10.55 7.04
CA TYR A 743 -3.55 10.47 6.19
C TYR A 743 -3.20 9.94 4.80
N LEU A 744 -4.10 9.16 4.19
CA LEU A 744 -3.96 8.62 2.85
C LEU A 744 -5.22 8.88 2.01
N ASN A 745 -5.02 9.12 0.71
CA ASN A 745 -6.08 9.27 -0.28
C ASN A 745 -5.71 8.55 -1.58
N PHE A 746 -6.61 7.74 -2.14
CA PHE A 746 -6.44 7.14 -3.46
C PHE A 746 -6.83 8.11 -4.59
N MET A 747 -5.99 8.20 -5.63
CA MET A 747 -6.11 9.15 -6.73
C MET A 747 -7.50 9.24 -7.38
N GLY A 748 -8.05 10.46 -7.42
CA GLY A 748 -9.39 10.80 -7.86
C GLY A 748 -10.40 10.94 -6.72
N ASN A 749 -10.18 10.29 -5.56
CA ASN A 749 -11.12 10.37 -4.45
C ASN A 749 -11.03 11.73 -3.72
N GLU A 750 -9.98 12.52 -3.95
CA GLU A 750 -9.84 13.89 -3.45
C GLU A 750 -10.94 14.82 -3.97
N PHE A 751 -11.29 14.70 -5.25
CA PHE A 751 -12.38 15.46 -5.87
C PHE A 751 -13.69 14.66 -6.00
N GLY A 752 -13.76 13.46 -5.43
CA GLY A 752 -14.94 12.59 -5.52
C GLY A 752 -15.20 12.05 -6.93
N HIS A 753 -14.18 11.46 -7.56
CA HIS A 753 -14.26 10.89 -8.91
C HIS A 753 -15.48 9.92 -9.05
N PRO A 754 -16.28 10.04 -10.13
CA PRO A 754 -17.46 9.20 -10.36
C PRO A 754 -17.09 7.76 -10.78
N GLU A 755 -18.09 6.92 -11.01
CA GLU A 755 -17.93 5.55 -11.51
C GLU A 755 -17.14 4.65 -10.53
N TRP A 756 -16.27 3.78 -11.05
CA TRP A 756 -15.41 2.83 -10.33
C TRP A 756 -14.20 2.48 -11.23
N ILE A 757 -13.24 1.72 -10.69
CA ILE A 757 -12.08 1.17 -11.40
C ILE A 757 -12.40 -0.24 -11.90
N ASP A 758 -12.15 -0.51 -13.18
CA ASP A 758 -12.12 -1.87 -13.70
C ASP A 758 -10.95 -2.01 -14.68
N PHE A 759 -10.16 -3.07 -14.50
CA PHE A 759 -8.97 -3.34 -15.29
C PHE A 759 -9.32 -4.22 -16.50
N PRO A 760 -8.60 -4.09 -17.63
CA PRO A 760 -8.86 -4.91 -18.82
C PRO A 760 -8.72 -6.40 -18.49
N ARG A 761 -9.83 -7.15 -18.59
CA ARG A 761 -9.88 -8.57 -18.22
C ARG A 761 -10.85 -9.38 -19.09
N GLY A 762 -10.45 -10.62 -19.36
CA GLY A 762 -11.28 -11.65 -19.98
C GLY A 762 -12.27 -12.28 -18.98
N GLU A 763 -12.98 -13.30 -19.44
CA GLU A 763 -13.86 -14.11 -18.58
C GLU A 763 -13.05 -14.96 -17.58
N GLN A 764 -13.57 -15.10 -16.36
CA GLN A 764 -12.95 -15.91 -15.30
C GLN A 764 -13.85 -17.11 -14.97
N HIS A 765 -13.27 -18.30 -14.89
CA HIS A 765 -13.97 -19.53 -14.51
C HIS A 765 -13.66 -19.87 -13.06
N LEU A 766 -14.63 -19.70 -12.15
CA LEU A 766 -14.45 -20.04 -10.74
C LEU A 766 -14.46 -21.58 -10.53
N PRO A 767 -13.76 -22.12 -9.51
CA PRO A 767 -13.70 -23.57 -9.25
C PRO A 767 -15.06 -24.27 -9.02
N ASN A 768 -16.12 -23.50 -8.77
CA ASN A 768 -17.50 -24.00 -8.64
C ASN A 768 -18.29 -24.01 -9.97
N GLY A 769 -17.66 -23.71 -11.10
CA GLY A 769 -18.27 -23.66 -12.42
C GLY A 769 -19.00 -22.35 -12.76
N LYS A 770 -19.05 -21.36 -11.85
CA LYS A 770 -19.59 -20.03 -12.16
C LYS A 770 -18.60 -19.26 -13.04
N VAL A 771 -19.04 -18.87 -14.24
CA VAL A 771 -18.34 -17.88 -15.06
C VAL A 771 -18.60 -16.49 -14.48
N VAL A 772 -17.56 -15.68 -14.34
CA VAL A 772 -17.62 -14.24 -14.12
C VAL A 772 -17.26 -13.57 -15.45
N PRO A 773 -18.16 -12.78 -16.07
CA PRO A 773 -17.88 -12.18 -17.36
C PRO A 773 -16.74 -11.16 -17.26
N GLY A 774 -15.91 -11.12 -18.29
CA GLY A 774 -14.91 -10.08 -18.49
C GLY A 774 -15.53 -8.74 -18.86
N ASN A 775 -14.69 -7.75 -19.13
CA ASN A 775 -15.10 -6.44 -19.66
C ASN A 775 -14.61 -6.23 -21.10
N ASN A 776 -14.40 -7.32 -21.85
CA ASN A 776 -13.83 -7.34 -23.19
C ASN A 776 -12.44 -6.67 -23.29
N ASN A 777 -11.63 -6.77 -22.22
CA ASN A 777 -10.35 -6.09 -22.08
C ASN A 777 -10.44 -4.55 -22.22
N SER A 778 -11.54 -3.96 -21.71
CA SER A 778 -11.76 -2.52 -21.77
C SER A 778 -10.85 -1.76 -20.80
N PHE A 779 -10.33 -0.62 -21.26
CA PHE A 779 -9.60 0.36 -20.45
C PHE A 779 -10.48 1.54 -20.00
N ASP A 780 -11.79 1.56 -20.33
CA ASP A 780 -12.66 2.71 -20.03
C ASP A 780 -12.79 3.02 -18.52
N LYS A 781 -12.61 2.03 -17.65
CA LYS A 781 -12.55 2.23 -16.20
C LYS A 781 -11.15 2.11 -15.61
N CYS A 782 -10.12 2.00 -16.47
CA CYS A 782 -8.70 1.96 -16.10
C CYS A 782 -8.05 3.34 -16.38
N ARG A 783 -8.71 4.42 -15.96
CA ARG A 783 -8.32 5.83 -16.20
C ARG A 783 -8.70 6.76 -15.02
N ARG A 784 -8.09 7.95 -14.95
CA ARG A 784 -8.41 9.05 -14.01
C ARG A 784 -8.86 10.30 -14.77
N ARG A 785 -10.12 10.70 -14.59
CA ARG A 785 -10.71 11.92 -15.17
C ARG A 785 -10.35 13.16 -14.33
N PHE A 786 -9.07 13.50 -14.31
CA PHE A 786 -8.55 14.68 -13.62
C PHE A 786 -9.14 15.99 -14.16
N ASP A 787 -9.53 15.99 -15.45
CA ASP A 787 -10.27 17.06 -16.11
C ASP A 787 -11.58 17.44 -15.41
N LEU A 788 -12.20 16.52 -14.66
CA LEU A 788 -13.41 16.84 -13.88
C LEU A 788 -13.10 17.73 -12.67
N GLY A 789 -11.98 17.49 -11.96
CA GLY A 789 -11.55 18.30 -10.81
C GLY A 789 -10.97 19.65 -11.21
N ASP A 790 -10.40 19.76 -12.41
CA ASP A 790 -9.88 21.01 -12.96
C ASP A 790 -10.97 21.90 -13.59
N ALA A 791 -12.11 21.33 -13.97
CA ALA A 791 -13.22 22.08 -14.55
C ALA A 791 -13.93 22.94 -13.48
N GLU A 792 -13.55 24.20 -13.38
CA GLU A 792 -14.15 25.21 -12.47
C GLU A 792 -15.69 25.33 -12.60
N TYR A 793 -16.25 25.00 -13.77
CA TYR A 793 -17.70 24.96 -14.01
C TYR A 793 -18.40 23.70 -13.47
N LEU A 794 -17.68 22.79 -12.83
CA LEU A 794 -18.18 21.56 -12.20
C LEU A 794 -17.90 21.53 -10.68
N ARG A 795 -18.83 20.94 -9.92
CA ARG A 795 -18.82 20.81 -8.46
C ARG A 795 -17.71 19.91 -7.92
N TYR A 796 -17.06 19.11 -8.77
CA TYR A 796 -15.85 18.36 -8.43
C TYR A 796 -14.70 19.31 -8.03
N HIS A 797 -14.62 20.50 -8.65
CA HIS A 797 -13.60 21.49 -8.33
C HIS A 797 -13.66 21.91 -6.86
N GLY A 798 -14.84 22.21 -6.32
CA GLY A 798 -15.00 22.57 -4.90
C GLY A 798 -14.66 21.44 -3.93
N LEU A 799 -14.73 20.17 -4.36
CA LEU A 799 -14.23 19.04 -3.57
C LEU A 799 -12.69 18.97 -3.59
N GLN A 800 -12.07 19.20 -4.77
CA GLN A 800 -10.61 19.30 -4.91
C GLN A 800 -10.03 20.45 -4.07
N GLU A 801 -10.70 21.61 -4.06
CA GLU A 801 -10.26 22.78 -3.31
C GLU A 801 -10.44 22.60 -1.80
N PHE A 802 -11.46 21.88 -1.34
CA PHE A 802 -11.60 21.50 0.06
C PHE A 802 -10.49 20.53 0.52
N ASP A 803 -10.10 19.58 -0.34
CA ASP A 803 -8.96 18.69 -0.07
C ASP A 803 -7.66 19.50 0.09
N ARG A 804 -7.39 20.42 -0.87
CA ARG A 804 -6.25 21.33 -0.81
C ARG A 804 -6.23 22.15 0.49
N ALA A 805 -7.36 22.73 0.88
CA ALA A 805 -7.51 23.48 2.13
C ALA A 805 -7.27 22.60 3.38
N MET A 806 -7.75 21.36 3.37
CA MET A 806 -7.55 20.37 4.44
C MET A 806 -6.07 20.01 4.64
N HIS A 807 -5.30 19.78 3.55
CA HIS A 807 -3.86 19.51 3.67
C HIS A 807 -3.05 20.74 4.07
N HIS A 808 -3.45 21.94 3.62
CA HIS A 808 -2.82 23.18 4.07
C HIS A 808 -3.11 23.48 5.55
N LEU A 809 -4.29 23.14 6.08
CA LEU A 809 -4.60 23.24 7.51
C LEU A 809 -3.65 22.37 8.34
N GLU A 810 -3.44 21.10 7.97
CA GLU A 810 -2.46 20.23 8.63
C GLU A 810 -1.03 20.71 8.42
N GLY A 811 -0.67 21.18 7.22
CA GLY A 811 0.64 21.76 6.95
C GLY A 811 0.96 23.01 7.79
N THR A 812 -0.07 23.73 8.23
CA THR A 812 0.02 24.94 9.06
C THR A 812 0.02 24.63 10.56
N TYR A 813 -0.81 23.68 11.01
CA TYR A 813 -1.08 23.43 12.44
C TYR A 813 -0.52 22.11 12.99
N GLY A 814 -0.18 21.12 12.15
CA GLY A 814 0.45 19.85 12.55
C GLY A 814 -0.39 18.95 13.46
N PHE A 815 -1.72 19.13 13.46
CA PHE A 815 -2.65 18.49 14.40
C PHE A 815 -2.62 16.96 14.34
N MET A 816 -2.34 16.34 13.19
CA MET A 816 -2.31 14.88 13.09
C MET A 816 -1.25 14.25 14.01
N THR A 817 -0.20 14.97 14.40
CA THR A 817 0.86 14.41 15.28
C THR A 817 0.94 15.07 16.66
N ASP A 818 -0.02 15.91 17.02
CA ASP A 818 -0.10 16.47 18.37
C ASP A 818 -0.60 15.41 19.37
N ILE A 819 0.00 15.41 20.56
CA ILE A 819 -0.38 14.53 21.68
C ILE A 819 -1.72 14.92 22.29
N HIS A 820 -2.18 16.16 22.10
CA HIS A 820 -3.48 16.61 22.58
C HIS A 820 -4.59 16.14 21.63
N GLN A 821 -5.36 15.15 22.05
CA GLN A 821 -6.65 14.80 21.47
C GLN A 821 -7.69 14.71 22.57
N TYR A 822 -8.80 15.43 22.44
CA TYR A 822 -9.88 15.42 23.44
C TYR A 822 -11.25 15.57 22.78
N ILE A 823 -12.08 14.52 22.86
CA ILE A 823 -13.46 14.55 22.32
C ILE A 823 -14.42 15.02 23.41
N SER A 824 -14.81 16.29 23.33
CA SER A 824 -15.69 16.95 24.29
C SER A 824 -17.17 16.61 24.06
N ARG A 825 -17.60 16.41 22.80
CA ARG A 825 -19.00 16.09 22.47
C ARG A 825 -19.11 15.03 21.36
N LYS A 826 -20.13 14.18 21.49
CA LYS A 826 -20.56 13.16 20.51
C LYS A 826 -22.05 12.91 20.67
N ASP A 827 -22.83 13.96 20.45
CA ASP A 827 -24.25 14.00 20.84
C ASP A 827 -25.16 13.27 19.84
N GLU A 828 -25.97 12.34 20.36
CA GLU A 828 -26.84 11.48 19.54
C GLU A 828 -28.24 12.07 19.27
N GLY A 829 -28.63 13.16 19.92
CA GLY A 829 -29.88 13.87 19.66
C GLY A 829 -29.72 15.02 18.65
N ASP A 830 -28.62 15.76 18.79
CA ASP A 830 -28.25 16.86 17.92
C ASP A 830 -27.39 16.45 16.74
N ARG A 831 -26.74 15.27 16.79
CA ARG A 831 -25.78 14.76 15.80
C ARG A 831 -24.54 15.63 15.64
N VAL A 832 -24.10 16.24 16.74
CA VAL A 832 -22.91 17.10 16.77
C VAL A 832 -21.75 16.38 17.45
N ILE A 833 -20.60 16.32 16.76
CA ILE A 833 -19.32 15.89 17.30
C ILE A 833 -18.45 17.14 17.49
N VAL A 834 -17.83 17.27 18.66
CA VAL A 834 -16.85 18.33 18.97
C VAL A 834 -15.61 17.70 19.60
N PHE A 835 -14.44 18.11 19.14
CA PHE A 835 -13.17 17.68 19.71
C PHE A 835 -12.07 18.72 19.51
N GLU A 836 -11.02 18.60 20.32
CA GLU A 836 -9.76 19.29 20.15
C GLU A 836 -8.70 18.30 19.64
N ARG A 837 -7.90 18.71 18.64
CA ARG A 837 -6.68 18.01 18.23
C ARG A 837 -5.59 19.07 18.02
N GLY A 838 -4.52 19.00 18.81
CA GLY A 838 -3.58 20.10 18.99
C GLY A 838 -4.29 21.38 19.47
N ASN A 839 -3.93 22.53 18.88
CA ASN A 839 -4.52 23.83 19.22
C ASN A 839 -5.90 24.11 18.53
N LEU A 840 -6.41 23.18 17.73
CA LEU A 840 -7.63 23.38 16.94
C LEU A 840 -8.86 22.77 17.60
N VAL A 841 -9.97 23.52 17.61
CA VAL A 841 -11.31 23.04 17.99
C VAL A 841 -12.09 22.71 16.72
N PHE A 842 -12.52 21.46 16.57
CA PHE A 842 -13.30 20.97 15.44
C PHE A 842 -14.77 20.79 15.82
N VAL A 843 -15.69 21.26 14.98
CA VAL A 843 -17.14 21.14 15.16
C VAL A 843 -17.76 20.50 13.92
N PHE A 844 -18.39 19.35 14.06
CA PHE A 844 -19.09 18.64 12.99
C PHE A 844 -20.57 18.49 13.32
N ASN A 845 -21.46 19.10 12.54
CA ASN A 845 -22.91 18.90 12.64
C ASN A 845 -23.38 17.93 11.55
N PHE A 846 -23.51 16.63 11.89
CA PHE A 846 -24.04 15.60 11.00
C PHE A 846 -25.57 15.58 10.93
N HIS A 847 -26.28 16.55 11.53
CA HIS A 847 -27.73 16.59 11.44
C HIS A 847 -28.18 16.90 10.01
N TRP A 848 -29.08 16.05 9.50
CA TRP A 848 -29.55 16.06 8.12
C TRP A 848 -30.43 17.27 7.76
N ASN A 849 -30.90 18.05 8.76
CA ASN A 849 -31.66 19.28 8.53
C ASN A 849 -31.59 20.34 9.65
N LYS A 850 -31.26 20.02 10.90
CA LYS A 850 -31.17 21.03 11.98
C LYS A 850 -29.86 21.83 11.91
N SER A 851 -30.00 23.14 11.92
CA SER A 851 -28.92 24.11 12.13
C SER A 851 -29.03 24.68 13.55
N TYR A 852 -27.91 24.86 14.24
CA TYR A 852 -27.90 25.31 15.64
C TYR A 852 -27.32 26.71 15.77
N SER A 853 -28.15 27.67 16.14
CA SER A 853 -27.73 29.00 16.59
C SER A 853 -27.27 28.93 18.04
N ASP A 854 -26.31 29.78 18.43
CA ASP A 854 -25.82 29.90 19.82
C ASP A 854 -25.43 28.55 20.46
N TYR A 855 -24.82 27.66 19.67
CA TYR A 855 -24.44 26.33 20.11
C TYR A 855 -23.20 26.41 20.99
N ARG A 856 -23.38 26.25 22.30
CA ARG A 856 -22.25 26.23 23.26
C ARG A 856 -21.44 24.95 23.09
N ILE A 857 -20.12 25.10 23.05
CA ILE A 857 -19.13 24.01 22.97
C ILE A 857 -17.97 24.26 23.94
N GLY A 858 -17.43 23.21 24.55
CA GLY A 858 -16.23 23.31 25.40
C GLY A 858 -14.93 23.53 24.62
N CYS A 859 -13.97 24.26 25.21
CA CYS A 859 -12.61 24.44 24.71
C CYS A 859 -11.58 24.60 25.85
N HIS A 860 -10.30 24.32 25.59
CA HIS A 860 -9.26 24.28 26.61
C HIS A 860 -8.64 25.64 26.94
N LYS A 861 -8.20 26.37 25.90
CA LYS A 861 -7.50 27.64 26.08
C LYS A 861 -8.50 28.79 26.32
N THR A 862 -8.01 29.88 26.92
CA THR A 862 -8.74 31.14 27.06
C THR A 862 -8.35 32.06 25.91
N GLY A 863 -9.27 32.86 25.36
CA GLY A 863 -8.92 33.90 24.40
C GLY A 863 -10.01 34.18 23.36
N LYS A 864 -9.55 34.41 22.12
CA LYS A 864 -10.38 34.70 20.95
C LYS A 864 -10.08 33.65 19.88
N TYR A 865 -11.11 32.91 19.47
CA TYR A 865 -11.06 31.98 18.36
C TYR A 865 -11.56 32.61 17.05
N LYS A 866 -11.08 32.12 15.92
CA LYS A 866 -11.60 32.39 14.56
C LYS A 866 -11.65 31.11 13.74
N ILE A 867 -12.51 31.12 12.72
CA ILE A 867 -12.57 30.08 11.69
C ILE A 867 -11.21 30.03 10.96
N VAL A 868 -10.72 28.81 10.72
CA VAL A 868 -9.51 28.51 9.91
C VAL A 868 -9.75 27.47 8.81
N LEU A 869 -10.86 26.73 8.88
CA LEU A 869 -11.43 25.97 7.78
C LEU A 869 -12.95 25.88 7.99
N ASP A 870 -13.72 26.14 6.95
CA ASP A 870 -15.18 26.01 6.94
C ASP A 870 -15.61 25.22 5.71
N SER A 871 -16.28 24.09 5.91
CA SER A 871 -16.81 23.28 4.80
C SER A 871 -17.97 23.94 4.06
N ASP A 872 -18.59 24.97 4.64
CA ASP A 872 -19.78 25.64 4.08
C ASP A 872 -19.46 26.82 3.17
N ASP A 873 -18.19 27.15 2.97
CA ASP A 873 -17.71 28.14 2.00
C ASP A 873 -18.21 27.81 0.57
N ALA A 874 -18.63 28.85 -0.17
CA ALA A 874 -19.07 28.74 -1.55
C ALA A 874 -18.01 28.13 -2.48
N LEU A 875 -16.72 28.40 -2.26
CA LEU A 875 -15.59 27.81 -3.00
C LEU A 875 -15.63 26.28 -2.96
N PHE A 876 -16.00 25.73 -1.80
CA PHE A 876 -16.10 24.27 -1.61
C PHE A 876 -17.47 23.71 -2.00
N GLY A 877 -18.35 24.51 -2.62
CA GLY A 877 -19.73 24.14 -2.91
C GLY A 877 -20.61 24.02 -1.65
N GLY A 878 -20.38 24.87 -0.64
CA GLY A 878 -21.30 25.07 0.48
C GLY A 878 -22.32 26.20 0.22
N PHE A 879 -22.93 26.71 1.29
CA PHE A 879 -24.00 27.71 1.24
C PHE A 879 -23.63 29.11 1.78
N ASP A 880 -22.37 29.35 2.14
CA ASP A 880 -21.81 30.63 2.60
C ASP A 880 -22.57 31.23 3.81
N ARG A 881 -22.82 30.42 4.85
CA ARG A 881 -23.67 30.80 6.00
C ARG A 881 -22.89 31.27 7.23
N LEU A 882 -21.56 31.40 7.18
CA LEU A 882 -20.71 31.82 8.31
C LEU A 882 -19.83 33.02 7.92
N ASP A 883 -19.85 34.09 8.72
CA ASP A 883 -18.92 35.20 8.56
C ASP A 883 -17.52 34.84 9.11
N HIS A 884 -16.54 34.66 8.23
CA HIS A 884 -15.16 34.32 8.62
C HIS A 884 -14.44 35.48 9.34
N ASN A 885 -14.99 36.70 9.36
CA ASN A 885 -14.46 37.80 10.16
C ASN A 885 -14.83 37.68 11.64
N ALA A 886 -15.90 36.93 11.96
CA ALA A 886 -16.47 36.80 13.29
C ALA A 886 -15.45 36.35 14.35
N GLU A 887 -15.64 36.82 15.58
CA GLU A 887 -14.70 36.63 16.68
C GLU A 887 -15.37 35.86 17.82
N TYR A 888 -14.86 34.67 18.11
CA TYR A 888 -15.49 33.72 19.03
C TYR A 888 -14.79 33.80 20.40
N PHE A 889 -15.36 34.59 21.30
CA PHE A 889 -14.78 34.87 22.63
C PHE A 889 -15.07 33.74 23.62
N THR A 890 -14.06 33.35 24.41
CA THR A 890 -14.21 32.32 25.45
C THR A 890 -14.97 32.81 26.67
N PHE A 891 -16.01 32.07 27.06
CA PHE A 891 -16.73 32.23 28.32
C PHE A 891 -16.13 31.37 29.44
N ASP A 892 -16.18 31.90 30.65
CA ASP A 892 -15.73 31.24 31.88
C ASP A 892 -16.73 30.17 32.37
N GLY A 893 -16.18 29.13 33.01
CA GLY A 893 -16.94 28.06 33.64
C GLY A 893 -16.91 26.75 32.85
N TRP A 894 -16.92 25.63 33.60
CA TRP A 894 -16.80 24.29 33.04
C TRP A 894 -17.98 23.91 32.14
N TYR A 895 -17.67 23.33 30.98
CA TYR A 895 -18.64 22.89 29.99
C TYR A 895 -18.03 21.82 29.07
N ASP A 896 -18.75 20.73 28.77
CA ASP A 896 -18.23 19.54 28.07
C ASP A 896 -16.88 19.02 28.62
N ASP A 897 -16.73 19.02 29.95
CA ASP A 897 -15.48 18.70 30.68
C ASP A 897 -14.23 19.50 30.21
N ARG A 898 -14.47 20.70 29.67
CA ARG A 898 -13.45 21.72 29.36
C ARG A 898 -13.59 22.92 30.30
N PRO A 899 -12.50 23.66 30.63
CA PRO A 899 -12.53 24.77 31.57
C PRO A 899 -13.11 26.08 30.99
N ARG A 900 -13.19 26.19 29.66
CA ARG A 900 -13.76 27.32 28.91
C ARG A 900 -14.77 26.81 27.89
N SER A 901 -15.49 27.74 27.26
CA SER A 901 -16.43 27.44 26.17
C SER A 901 -16.57 28.60 25.20
N ILE A 902 -16.91 28.32 23.94
CA ILE A 902 -17.36 29.32 22.97
C ILE A 902 -18.79 29.02 22.51
N MET A 903 -19.43 30.00 21.87
CA MET A 903 -20.77 29.88 21.28
C MET A 903 -20.60 29.96 19.76
N VAL A 904 -21.07 28.95 19.01
CA VAL A 904 -20.91 28.89 17.54
C VAL A 904 -22.26 28.78 16.82
N TYR A 905 -22.30 29.22 15.57
CA TYR A 905 -23.35 28.81 14.63
C TYR A 905 -22.89 27.54 13.92
N ALA A 906 -23.72 26.50 13.93
CA ALA A 906 -23.41 25.19 13.32
C ALA A 906 -24.54 24.79 12.35
N PRO A 907 -24.44 25.13 11.05
CA PRO A 907 -25.45 24.76 10.07
C PRO A 907 -25.55 23.25 9.84
N ALA A 908 -26.67 22.78 9.33
CA ALA A 908 -26.90 21.37 8.99
C ALA A 908 -25.89 20.87 7.94
N ARG A 909 -25.31 19.68 8.19
CA ARG A 909 -24.23 19.05 7.39
C ARG A 909 -23.03 19.99 7.15
N THR A 910 -22.39 20.46 8.22
CA THR A 910 -21.16 21.25 8.15
C THR A 910 -20.08 20.75 9.09
N ALA A 911 -18.82 20.95 8.69
CA ALA A 911 -17.63 20.88 9.53
C ALA A 911 -16.94 22.26 9.55
N VAL A 912 -16.66 22.77 10.73
CA VAL A 912 -15.97 24.07 10.94
C VAL A 912 -14.85 23.88 11.95
N VAL A 913 -13.68 24.43 11.65
CA VAL A 913 -12.46 24.34 12.47
C VAL A 913 -12.05 25.72 12.95
N TYR A 914 -11.79 25.83 14.24
CA TYR A 914 -11.46 27.08 14.92
C TYR A 914 -10.07 27.01 15.55
N ALA A 915 -9.28 28.08 15.38
CA ALA A 915 -8.00 28.28 16.05
C ALA A 915 -8.02 29.55 16.90
N LEU A 916 -7.14 29.66 17.90
CA LEU A 916 -6.89 30.97 18.53
C LEU A 916 -6.27 31.94 17.52
N VAL A 917 -6.60 33.22 17.65
CA VAL A 917 -5.97 34.30 16.86
C VAL A 917 -4.47 34.40 17.13
N GLU A 918 -4.04 34.09 18.36
CA GLU A 918 -2.63 34.05 18.77
C GLU A 918 -1.86 32.85 18.20
N ASP A 919 -2.55 31.74 17.89
CA ASP A 919 -1.95 30.55 17.28
C ASP A 919 -1.85 30.67 15.74
N LYS A 920 -2.07 31.87 15.14
CA LYS A 920 -1.76 32.12 13.72
C LYS A 920 -0.23 32.24 13.54
N PRO A 921 0.43 31.40 12.72
CA PRO A 921 1.87 31.51 12.50
C PRO A 921 2.21 32.82 11.76
N GLN A 922 3.26 33.51 12.20
CA GLN A 922 3.62 34.87 11.73
C GLN A 922 4.23 34.93 10.32
N SER A 923 4.14 33.87 9.51
CA SER A 923 4.88 33.76 8.23
C SER A 923 4.17 32.96 7.14
N ALA A 924 2.89 33.27 6.87
CA ALA A 924 2.26 33.06 5.56
C ALA A 924 0.98 33.90 5.45
N PRO A 925 0.82 34.76 4.42
CA PRO A 925 -0.51 35.11 3.93
C PRO A 925 -1.15 33.84 3.36
N LEU A 926 -2.32 33.46 3.87
CA LEU A 926 -3.25 32.69 3.06
C LEU A 926 -3.88 33.64 2.05
N GLU A 927 -3.15 33.93 0.97
CA GLU A 927 -3.73 34.37 -0.30
C GLU A 927 -4.47 33.17 -0.91
N ILE A 928 -5.60 32.84 -0.29
CA ILE A 928 -6.77 32.47 -1.06
C ILE A 928 -7.12 33.74 -1.83
N GLU A 929 -6.71 33.82 -3.10
CA GLU A 929 -7.12 34.93 -3.97
C GLU A 929 -8.64 34.91 -4.07
N SER A 930 -9.29 35.84 -3.36
CA SER A 930 -10.72 36.05 -3.49
C SER A 930 -10.99 36.59 -4.88
N ALA A 931 -11.52 35.74 -5.76
CA ALA A 931 -11.90 36.06 -7.15
C ALA A 931 -13.15 36.97 -7.21
N ALA A 932 -13.16 38.03 -6.39
CA ALA A 932 -14.32 38.85 -6.04
C ALA A 932 -13.98 40.36 -6.03
N ALA A 933 -13.02 40.79 -6.87
CA ALA A 933 -12.51 42.18 -6.86
C ALA A 933 -12.23 42.82 -8.23
N SER A 934 -12.70 42.27 -9.36
CA SER A 934 -12.37 42.83 -10.70
C SER A 934 -13.49 42.83 -11.76
N VAL A 935 -14.76 42.58 -11.41
CA VAL A 935 -15.89 42.91 -12.31
C VAL A 935 -16.36 44.33 -12.03
N LYS A 936 -15.79 45.31 -12.75
CA LYS A 936 -16.40 46.64 -12.85
C LYS A 936 -17.65 46.55 -13.72
N HIS A 937 -18.81 46.96 -13.20
CA HIS A 937 -19.96 47.26 -14.04
C HIS A 937 -19.56 48.33 -15.07
N VAL A 938 -19.72 47.98 -16.35
CA VAL A 938 -19.84 48.93 -17.45
C VAL A 938 -21.30 48.91 -17.86
N GLU A 939 -22.01 50.02 -17.64
CA GLU A 939 -23.38 50.17 -18.13
C GLU A 939 -23.36 50.38 -19.65
N PRO A 940 -24.26 49.75 -20.42
CA PRO A 940 -24.34 49.96 -21.86
C PRO A 940 -25.13 51.24 -22.19
N GLU A 941 -24.44 52.31 -22.60
CA GLU A 941 -25.08 53.38 -23.37
C GLU A 941 -25.34 52.92 -24.83
N PRO A 942 -26.38 53.46 -25.49
CA PRO A 942 -26.88 52.90 -26.74
C PRO A 942 -26.10 53.34 -27.99
N GLU A 943 -25.70 52.39 -28.83
CA GLU A 943 -25.13 52.69 -30.15
C GLU A 943 -26.19 53.22 -31.13
N ALA A 944 -25.78 54.23 -31.92
CA ALA A 944 -26.50 54.75 -33.07
C ALA A 944 -25.51 54.92 -34.25
N PRO A 945 -25.96 54.85 -35.52
CA PRO A 945 -25.23 54.01 -36.48
C PRO A 945 -24.36 54.74 -37.52
N GLU A 946 -23.18 54.18 -37.77
CA GLU A 946 -22.33 54.38 -38.95
C GLU A 946 -21.66 53.04 -39.30
N ALA A 947 -21.21 52.74 -40.53
CA ALA A 947 -21.61 53.23 -41.85
C ALA A 947 -21.14 52.17 -42.88
N ALA A 948 -21.86 52.00 -43.99
CA ALA A 948 -21.50 51.06 -45.04
C ALA A 948 -21.16 51.80 -46.35
N ALA A 949 -19.93 51.64 -46.84
CA ALA A 949 -19.47 52.18 -48.11
C ALA A 949 -18.80 51.10 -48.96
N GLU A 950 -19.38 50.91 -50.14
CA GLU A 950 -18.97 50.19 -51.35
C GLU A 950 -17.50 49.70 -51.44
N LEU A 951 -17.30 48.41 -51.72
CA LEU A 951 -16.84 47.91 -53.02
C LEU A 951 -16.60 46.38 -53.03
N ASP A 952 -17.49 45.62 -53.67
CA ASP A 952 -17.17 44.89 -54.92
C ASP A 952 -18.46 44.41 -55.63
N ALA A 953 -18.41 44.08 -56.93
CA ALA A 953 -19.63 43.85 -57.73
C ALA A 953 -19.52 42.79 -58.86
N ALA A 954 -20.12 41.61 -58.62
CA ALA A 954 -20.64 40.63 -59.60
C ALA A 954 -21.57 39.65 -58.85
N SER A 955 -22.88 39.55 -59.08
CA SER A 955 -23.58 38.88 -60.21
C SER A 955 -23.14 37.41 -60.37
N GLU A 956 -24.00 36.38 -60.30
CA GLU A 956 -25.44 36.30 -60.65
C GLU A 956 -26.23 35.23 -59.83
N LEU A 957 -27.58 35.32 -59.92
CA LEU A 957 -28.63 34.27 -60.05
C LEU A 957 -28.42 32.81 -59.54
N VAL A 958 -29.46 32.04 -59.11
CA VAL A 958 -30.85 32.30 -58.65
C VAL A 958 -31.45 30.95 -58.14
N GLN A 959 -32.56 30.99 -57.37
CA GLN A 959 -33.42 29.85 -56.97
C GLN A 959 -32.79 28.78 -56.03
N SER A 960 -33.55 28.16 -55.12
CA SER A 960 -34.96 28.36 -54.69
C SER A 960 -35.16 27.95 -53.24
#